data_AF-H3C0H1-F1
#
_entry.id   AF-H3C0H1-F1
#
_cell.length_a   1.000
_cell.length_b   1.000
_cell.length_c   1.000
_cell.angle_alpha   90.00
_cell.angle_beta   90.00
_cell.angle_gamma   90.00
#
_symmetry.space_group_name_H-M   'P 1'
#
loop_
_entity.id
_entity.type
_entity.pdbx_description
1 polymer ?
#
loop_
_entity_poly.entity_id
_entity_poly.type
_entity_poly.pdbx_seq_one_letter_code
_entity_poly.pdbx_strand_id
1 'polypeptide(L)'
;LRPLGPTPSQSRFQVDLVAESAGAAEDGSPASEPSTTGPSGEPGSGGEEAKGRFRVVNFADPSGASSAASPEAPPAEGAHNGDTVMSETSLQSSTGGQHHYHYDTHTNTYYLRTSGHNTIDAVPNIDFYRQTAAPLGEKLVRPTLSELHDELDKEPFEDGFANGEELTPAEEAAAKESADSKGVVKFGWIKGVLVRCMLNIWGVMLFIRMSWIVGQAGIALSCLIVLMATVVTTITGLSTSAIATNGFVRGGGAYYLISRSLGPEFGGSIGLIFAFANAVAVAMYVVGFETVVELLASSDAIMTDNINDIRIIGTITVILLLGISVAGMEWEAKAQIFLLVVLITAIINYFIGTFIPFELKKPLGFFGYDGSVMWENMGPDFRGETFFSVFAIFFPAATGILAGANISGDLADPQLAIPGTLLAILITGVVYLGVAISTGSCIVRDASGDVNNTVSSQLMANCTDAACKFGFDFSSCRNDKEGCRYGLHNDFQVMSMVSGFGPIITAGIFSATLSSALASLVSAPKVFQALCKDNIYPGLGIFAKGYGKNNEPLRGYILTFGIALAFILIAELNVIAPIISNFFLASYALINFSVFHASLANSPGWRPSFKYYNMWVSLAGAVLCCVVMFVINWWAALLTNVIVLGLYIYVSYKKPDVNWGSSTQALTYHQALTHTLRLSGVEDHIKNFRPQCLVMTGYPNSRPALLDLVHSFTKNVGLMICGHVRMGYRRPNYKELATEQARYQRWLLKHECKAFYTPVFAEDLKQGTQYLLQATGLGRLKPNTLVLGFKNDWRDGDMMNVETYISMIHDAFDLQFGAVVLRLKEGLDVSHIQGQALDELLSSQEKSPAKDVIVSIDTSKDSDADSSKPSSKATSLQNSPAIQKDDDDDGKAPTQPLLKKDKKSPTLPLNVSDQRLLEASQQFQKKQGKGTVDVWWLFDDAGLTLLIPYLLTNKKRWTDCKIRVFIGGKINRIDHDRRAMATLLSKFRIDFSDITVLGDVNTKPKMEHVSAFEEMIEPYRLKEYDMEQDAAERLKNSEPWRITDNELDLYRAKTNRQIRLNELLQEHSGTANLIVMSLPLARKGAVSSALYMAWLEVLSKDLPPILLVRGNHQSVLTFYS
;
A
#
# COMPACT_ATOMS: atom_id res chain seq x y z
N LEU A 1 9.37 -48.27 -40.54
CA LEU A 1 10.33 -47.23 -41.00
C LEU A 1 9.98 -45.91 -40.30
N ARG A 2 10.83 -45.44 -39.38
CA ARG A 2 10.75 -44.08 -38.77
C ARG A 2 11.87 -43.23 -39.39
N PRO A 3 11.67 -41.92 -39.65
CA PRO A 3 12.77 -40.96 -39.70
C PRO A 3 13.20 -40.56 -38.27
N LEU A 4 14.46 -40.19 -38.10
CA LEU A 4 15.02 -39.72 -36.83
C LEU A 4 14.71 -38.22 -36.61
N GLY A 5 14.61 -37.81 -35.35
CA GLY A 5 14.59 -36.40 -34.96
C GLY A 5 16.01 -35.86 -34.65
N PRO A 6 16.20 -34.53 -34.64
CA PRO A 6 17.44 -33.91 -34.18
C PRO A 6 17.48 -33.72 -32.65
N THR A 7 18.70 -33.73 -32.11
CA THR A 7 19.04 -33.65 -30.67
C THR A 7 19.03 -32.21 -30.11
N PRO A 8 18.95 -32.02 -28.78
CA PRO A 8 18.94 -30.70 -28.14
C PRO A 8 20.35 -30.08 -28.04
N SER A 9 20.42 -28.76 -28.17
CA SER A 9 21.64 -27.95 -28.00
C SER A 9 21.87 -27.52 -26.55
N GLN A 10 23.14 -27.41 -26.15
CA GLN A 10 23.57 -27.31 -24.75
C GLN A 10 23.41 -25.93 -24.10
N SER A 11 23.23 -25.95 -22.77
CA SER A 11 23.34 -24.81 -21.85
C SER A 11 24.74 -24.17 -21.89
N ARG A 12 24.81 -22.85 -21.74
CA ARG A 12 26.06 -22.12 -21.47
C ARG A 12 25.84 -20.98 -20.48
N PHE A 13 25.84 -21.32 -19.19
CA PHE A 13 26.28 -20.40 -18.14
C PHE A 13 27.77 -20.66 -17.88
N GLN A 14 28.60 -19.62 -17.95
CA GLN A 14 30.00 -19.69 -17.60
C GLN A 14 30.30 -18.47 -16.71
N VAL A 15 30.79 -18.74 -15.49
CA VAL A 15 31.17 -17.75 -14.50
C VAL A 15 32.68 -17.70 -14.48
N ASP A 16 33.27 -16.54 -14.77
CA ASP A 16 34.71 -16.35 -14.61
C ASP A 16 35.01 -15.82 -13.20
N LEU A 17 35.82 -16.59 -12.48
CA LEU A 17 36.51 -16.21 -11.24
C LEU A 17 37.95 -15.82 -11.61
N VAL A 18 38.40 -14.63 -11.22
CA VAL A 18 39.84 -14.31 -11.10
C VAL A 18 40.06 -13.50 -9.82
N ALA A 19 41.12 -13.84 -9.10
CA ALA A 19 41.46 -13.33 -7.77
C ALA A 19 42.55 -12.24 -7.79
N GLU A 20 42.99 -11.86 -6.59
CA GLU A 20 43.93 -10.80 -6.22
C GLU A 20 45.28 -10.79 -6.97
N SER A 21 45.92 -9.62 -7.09
CA SER A 21 47.25 -9.38 -6.49
C SER A 21 47.78 -7.93 -6.66
N ALA A 22 48.81 -7.63 -5.87
CA ALA A 22 49.39 -6.32 -5.53
C ALA A 22 50.07 -5.52 -6.67
N GLY A 23 50.31 -4.23 -6.42
CA GLY A 23 50.84 -3.25 -7.38
C GLY A 23 52.35 -2.96 -7.35
N ALA A 24 52.77 -1.91 -8.08
CA ALA A 24 54.05 -1.19 -7.93
C ALA A 24 54.16 0.08 -8.83
N ALA A 25 54.62 1.19 -8.24
CA ALA A 25 55.56 2.24 -8.71
C ALA A 25 55.52 2.91 -10.13
N GLU A 26 55.44 4.25 -10.06
CA GLU A 26 56.31 5.31 -10.66
C GLU A 26 56.27 5.77 -12.15
N ASP A 27 56.66 7.06 -12.27
CA ASP A 27 56.89 7.98 -13.40
C ASP A 27 55.70 8.74 -14.03
N GLY A 28 55.71 10.08 -14.14
CA GLY A 28 56.67 11.09 -13.64
C GLY A 28 56.21 12.54 -13.93
N SER A 29 56.75 13.52 -13.20
CA SER A 29 56.53 14.98 -13.42
C SER A 29 57.66 15.55 -14.30
N PRO A 30 57.53 16.72 -15.00
CA PRO A 30 57.66 18.02 -14.29
C PRO A 30 57.01 19.28 -14.95
N ALA A 31 56.93 20.38 -14.15
CA ALA A 31 57.10 21.80 -14.52
C ALA A 31 56.11 22.51 -15.51
N SER A 32 55.92 23.85 -15.54
CA SER A 32 55.98 24.93 -14.52
C SER A 32 55.54 26.28 -15.15
N GLU A 33 54.78 27.13 -14.42
CA GLU A 33 54.69 28.61 -14.57
C GLU A 33 54.05 29.26 -15.84
N PRO A 34 53.68 30.58 -15.87
CA PRO A 34 53.07 31.39 -14.79
C PRO A 34 51.99 32.47 -15.21
N SER A 35 51.21 32.93 -14.21
CA SER A 35 50.74 34.33 -13.91
C SER A 35 50.15 35.34 -14.93
N THR A 36 49.05 36.05 -14.55
CA THR A 36 48.89 37.54 -14.36
C THR A 36 47.50 38.19 -14.68
N THR A 37 46.94 38.89 -13.67
CA THR A 37 46.19 40.20 -13.67
C THR A 37 44.87 40.48 -14.44
N GLY A 38 43.92 41.19 -13.78
CA GLY A 38 42.65 41.77 -14.33
C GLY A 38 42.79 43.23 -14.85
N PRO A 39 41.86 44.22 -14.63
CA PRO A 39 40.58 44.21 -13.86
C PRO A 39 39.40 45.11 -14.41
N SER A 40 38.32 45.26 -13.62
CA SER A 40 37.42 46.45 -13.43
C SER A 40 36.25 46.79 -14.40
N GLY A 41 35.10 47.27 -13.84
CA GLY A 41 34.01 47.96 -14.57
C GLY A 41 32.57 47.90 -13.99
N GLU A 42 32.27 48.64 -12.92
CA GLU A 42 30.89 48.96 -12.40
C GLU A 42 30.45 50.38 -12.90
N PRO A 43 29.24 51.00 -12.62
CA PRO A 43 28.29 50.80 -11.49
C PRO A 43 26.74 50.98 -11.72
N GLY A 44 25.95 50.71 -10.67
CA GLY A 44 24.84 51.55 -10.13
C GLY A 44 23.41 51.46 -10.74
N SER A 45 22.28 51.61 -10.02
CA SER A 45 21.94 51.87 -8.59
C SER A 45 20.46 51.46 -8.32
N GLY A 46 20.08 50.76 -7.23
CA GLY A 46 19.50 51.31 -5.96
C GLY A 46 18.00 50.95 -5.79
N GLY A 47 17.39 50.70 -4.62
CA GLY A 47 17.80 50.63 -3.20
C GLY A 47 17.10 49.44 -2.45
N GLU A 48 17.54 49.02 -1.25
CA GLU A 48 17.02 49.39 0.11
C GLU A 48 15.67 48.73 0.48
N GLU A 49 15.41 48.07 1.64
CA GLU A 49 16.15 47.69 2.88
C GLU A 49 15.77 46.22 3.25
N ALA A 50 16.33 45.46 4.23
CA ALA A 50 17.19 45.76 5.38
C ALA A 50 18.18 44.58 5.71
N LYS A 51 19.24 44.89 6.47
CA LYS A 51 20.30 43.97 6.97
C LYS A 51 20.06 43.65 8.48
N GLY A 52 20.74 42.71 9.16
CA GLY A 52 21.98 42.00 8.80
C GLY A 52 22.48 40.95 9.82
N ARG A 53 23.81 40.76 9.83
CA ARG A 53 24.58 39.61 10.35
C ARG A 53 25.04 39.70 11.81
N PHE A 54 25.32 38.52 12.39
CA PHE A 54 26.38 38.20 13.36
C PHE A 54 27.07 39.35 14.14
N ARG A 55 26.96 39.33 15.48
CA ARG A 55 28.13 39.52 16.36
C ARG A 55 27.96 38.89 17.75
N VAL A 56 29.11 38.56 18.33
CA VAL A 56 29.31 38.01 19.68
C VAL A 56 28.86 39.01 20.77
N VAL A 57 28.28 38.51 21.86
CA VAL A 57 28.19 39.23 23.15
C VAL A 57 28.48 38.26 24.29
N ASN A 58 29.55 38.52 25.04
CA ASN A 58 29.79 37.92 26.36
C ASN A 58 28.92 38.64 27.40
N PHE A 59 28.45 37.92 28.42
CA PHE A 59 27.98 38.55 29.65
C PHE A 59 29.17 39.04 30.48
N ALA A 60 29.01 40.22 31.08
CA ALA A 60 29.93 40.76 32.08
C ALA A 60 29.17 40.93 33.40
N ASP A 61 29.78 40.48 34.50
CA ASP A 61 29.47 40.98 35.84
C ASP A 61 30.45 42.11 36.21
N PRO A 62 30.07 43.04 37.10
CA PRO A 62 30.83 44.27 37.34
C PRO A 62 31.92 44.14 38.42
N SER A 63 32.91 45.03 38.33
CA SER A 63 34.05 45.26 39.26
C SER A 63 35.12 44.15 39.34
N GLY A 64 36.42 44.46 39.34
CA GLY A 64 37.06 45.76 39.13
C GLY A 64 38.60 45.68 39.11
N ALA A 65 39.22 46.74 38.59
CA ALA A 65 40.61 47.18 38.79
C ALA A 65 41.81 46.25 38.41
N SER A 66 42.55 46.74 37.41
CA SER A 66 44.03 46.87 37.37
C SER A 66 44.97 45.65 37.30
N SER A 67 45.54 45.52 36.10
CA SER A 67 46.99 45.63 35.78
C SER A 67 47.95 44.44 35.92
N ALA A 68 48.51 44.11 34.75
CA ALA A 68 49.95 43.95 34.43
C ALA A 68 50.62 42.56 34.43
N ALA A 69 51.53 42.45 33.44
CA ALA A 69 52.67 41.53 33.29
C ALA A 69 52.43 40.02 33.04
N SER A 70 52.74 39.62 31.80
CA SER A 70 53.51 38.39 31.49
C SER A 70 55.02 38.69 31.63
N PRO A 71 55.98 37.74 31.45
CA PRO A 71 55.88 36.30 31.21
C PRO A 71 56.87 35.47 32.09
N GLU A 72 57.28 34.29 31.59
CA GLU A 72 58.46 33.47 31.97
C GLU A 72 58.31 32.42 33.10
N ALA A 73 59.27 31.48 33.09
CA ALA A 73 59.08 30.06 33.41
C ALA A 73 60.04 29.58 34.54
N PRO A 74 60.18 28.26 34.83
CA PRO A 74 60.48 27.74 36.18
C PRO A 74 61.99 27.76 36.53
N PRO A 75 62.40 27.48 37.79
CA PRO A 75 62.61 26.09 38.22
C PRO A 75 62.30 25.81 39.71
N ALA A 76 62.59 24.58 40.17
CA ALA A 76 62.38 24.11 41.54
C ALA A 76 63.60 24.34 42.46
N GLU A 77 63.35 24.42 43.78
CA GLU A 77 64.04 23.74 44.90
C GLU A 77 64.02 24.55 46.22
N GLY A 78 64.04 23.84 47.37
CA GLY A 78 64.73 24.34 48.57
C GLY A 78 63.91 24.69 49.83
N ALA A 79 63.63 23.67 50.67
CA ALA A 79 63.61 23.68 52.17
C ALA A 79 62.72 24.70 52.94
N HIS A 80 62.06 24.35 54.06
CA HIS A 80 62.63 23.76 55.29
C HIS A 80 61.54 23.37 56.32
N ASN A 81 61.81 22.35 57.17
CA ASN A 81 61.28 22.07 58.53
C ASN A 81 59.75 21.77 58.71
N GLY A 82 59.28 20.87 59.59
CA GLY A 82 59.97 19.90 60.48
C GLY A 82 59.00 19.03 61.31
N ASP A 83 59.53 17.97 61.94
CA ASP A 83 59.04 17.17 63.10
C ASP A 83 57.83 16.18 63.04
N THR A 84 58.19 14.88 63.01
CA THR A 84 57.64 13.72 63.80
C THR A 84 56.18 13.23 63.55
N VAL A 85 55.82 11.93 63.58
CA VAL A 85 56.36 10.69 64.22
C VAL A 85 56.27 9.45 63.27
N MET A 86 57.15 8.45 63.48
CA MET A 86 57.26 7.10 62.86
C MET A 86 56.01 6.19 63.01
N SER A 87 55.81 5.06 62.29
CA SER A 87 56.71 3.92 61.92
C SER A 87 56.42 3.35 60.51
N GLU A 88 57.42 3.15 59.62
CA GLU A 88 58.33 1.97 59.51
C GLU A 88 57.63 0.63 59.18
N THR A 89 58.11 -0.29 58.32
CA THR A 89 59.36 -0.47 57.51
C THR A 89 59.03 -1.40 56.29
N SER A 90 59.83 -1.68 55.24
CA SER A 90 61.13 -1.18 54.72
C SER A 90 61.39 -1.60 53.25
N LEU A 91 61.87 -0.66 52.42
CA LEU A 91 63.04 -0.74 51.50
C LEU A 91 63.43 -2.06 50.77
N GLN A 92 63.64 -1.98 49.44
CA GLN A 92 65.00 -2.06 48.86
C GLN A 92 65.11 -1.53 47.41
N SER A 93 66.34 -1.27 46.97
CA SER A 93 66.73 -0.41 45.85
C SER A 93 67.11 -1.17 44.58
N SER A 94 66.90 -0.53 43.43
CA SER A 94 67.35 -0.96 42.10
C SER A 94 68.84 -0.68 41.82
N THR A 95 69.48 -1.53 41.01
CA THR A 95 70.65 -1.22 40.16
C THR A 95 70.72 -2.21 38.98
N GLY A 96 71.18 -1.73 37.80
CA GLY A 96 71.45 -2.57 36.61
C GLY A 96 70.35 -2.53 35.54
N GLY A 97 70.74 -2.27 34.29
CA GLY A 97 69.80 -2.06 33.18
C GLY A 97 69.79 -3.16 32.11
N GLN A 98 68.76 -3.08 31.26
CA GLN A 98 68.56 -3.79 29.97
C GLN A 98 68.67 -5.33 29.97
N HIS A 99 67.51 -6.00 29.98
CA HIS A 99 66.99 -6.72 28.80
C HIS A 99 65.49 -7.04 28.98
N HIS A 100 64.78 -7.25 27.87
CA HIS A 100 63.33 -7.48 27.85
C HIS A 100 62.89 -8.74 28.60
N TYR A 101 61.92 -8.58 29.52
CA TYR A 101 60.98 -9.64 29.87
C TYR A 101 59.56 -9.06 29.96
N HIS A 102 58.57 -9.87 29.58
CA HIS A 102 57.15 -9.55 29.71
C HIS A 102 56.80 -9.20 31.16
N TYR A 103 55.89 -8.23 31.34
CA TYR A 103 55.21 -8.03 32.62
C TYR A 103 53.71 -8.24 32.44
N ASP A 104 53.13 -9.05 33.34
CA ASP A 104 51.71 -9.34 33.43
C ASP A 104 50.86 -8.07 33.58
N THR A 105 49.75 -8.02 32.84
CA THR A 105 48.72 -6.97 32.96
C THR A 105 47.76 -7.18 34.13
N HIS A 106 48.07 -8.08 35.07
CA HIS A 106 47.19 -8.48 36.18
C HIS A 106 47.17 -7.53 37.40
N THR A 107 47.71 -6.30 37.31
CA THR A 107 47.96 -5.43 38.48
C THR A 107 47.18 -4.11 38.53
N ASN A 108 46.17 -3.87 37.68
CA ASN A 108 45.44 -2.57 37.64
C ASN A 108 43.89 -2.65 37.68
N THR A 109 43.32 -3.56 38.46
CA THR A 109 41.86 -3.61 38.77
C THR A 109 41.46 -2.84 40.04
N TYR A 110 42.35 -2.02 40.62
CA TYR A 110 42.21 -1.57 42.02
C TYR A 110 41.51 -0.21 42.27
N TYR A 111 40.75 0.34 41.32
CA TYR A 111 39.98 1.59 41.55
C TYR A 111 38.57 1.64 40.94
N LEU A 112 37.56 1.14 41.69
CA LEU A 112 36.19 1.67 41.67
C LEU A 112 35.39 1.19 42.90
N ARG A 113 35.53 1.90 44.04
CA ARG A 113 34.76 1.64 45.27
C ARG A 113 33.40 2.38 45.27
N THR A 114 32.34 1.64 44.99
CA THR A 114 30.94 2.02 45.25
C THR A 114 30.62 1.74 46.72
N SER A 115 30.40 2.80 47.50
CA SER A 115 29.92 2.74 48.90
C SER A 115 30.59 1.68 49.81
N GLY A 116 31.90 1.48 49.64
CA GLY A 116 32.74 0.67 50.53
C GLY A 116 32.95 -0.80 50.14
N HIS A 117 32.27 -1.32 49.10
CA HIS A 117 32.37 -2.73 48.70
C HIS A 117 32.68 -2.90 47.21
N ASN A 118 33.10 -4.11 46.82
CA ASN A 118 33.46 -4.45 45.44
C ASN A 118 32.20 -4.80 44.63
N THR A 119 31.82 -3.96 43.67
CA THR A 119 30.78 -4.25 42.67
C THR A 119 31.33 -3.96 41.28
N ILE A 120 31.08 -4.85 40.31
CA ILE A 120 31.57 -4.67 38.92
C ILE A 120 30.71 -3.67 38.12
N ASP A 121 29.45 -3.43 38.52
CA ASP A 121 28.58 -2.41 37.91
C ASP A 121 29.08 -0.98 38.15
N ALA A 122 29.08 -0.17 37.08
CA ALA A 122 29.44 1.24 37.12
C ALA A 122 28.23 2.16 37.41
N VAL A 123 28.49 3.26 38.11
CA VAL A 123 27.53 4.35 38.41
C VAL A 123 27.51 5.34 37.24
N PRO A 124 26.36 5.96 36.89
CA PRO A 124 26.27 6.97 35.84
C PRO A 124 27.36 8.05 35.90
N ASN A 125 28.18 8.14 34.84
CA ASN A 125 29.25 9.14 34.72
C ASN A 125 29.26 9.73 33.30
N ILE A 126 29.50 11.04 33.20
CA ILE A 126 29.56 11.80 31.94
C ILE A 126 30.63 11.29 30.97
N ASP A 127 31.72 10.71 31.49
CA ASP A 127 32.84 10.24 30.68
C ASP A 127 32.50 8.98 29.87
N PHE A 128 31.50 8.21 30.31
CA PHE A 128 30.98 7.06 29.54
C PHE A 128 30.16 7.44 28.30
N TYR A 129 29.91 8.75 28.08
CA TYR A 129 29.11 9.30 26.98
C TYR A 129 29.91 10.25 26.06
N ARG A 130 31.23 10.35 26.23
CA ARG A 130 32.11 11.12 25.34
C ARG A 130 32.52 10.27 24.13
N GLN A 131 32.42 10.82 22.93
CA GLN A 131 33.16 10.31 21.76
C GLN A 131 34.35 11.24 21.48
N THR A 132 35.56 10.70 21.56
CA THR A 132 36.80 11.42 21.29
C THR A 132 37.30 11.04 19.90
N ALA A 133 37.13 11.92 18.91
CA ALA A 133 37.77 11.78 17.59
C ALA A 133 39.22 12.31 17.58
N ALA A 134 39.89 12.34 18.75
CA ALA A 134 41.24 12.89 18.94
C ALA A 134 42.10 11.90 19.77
N PRO A 135 43.36 11.65 19.37
CA PRO A 135 44.18 10.57 19.93
C PRO A 135 44.95 10.99 21.19
N LEU A 136 44.26 11.37 22.25
CA LEU A 136 44.87 11.68 23.55
C LEU A 136 44.00 11.19 24.72
N GLY A 137 44.54 10.22 25.47
CA GLY A 137 43.98 9.70 26.73
C GLY A 137 43.59 8.22 26.68
N GLU A 138 44.02 7.46 27.69
CA GLU A 138 43.64 6.05 27.85
C GLU A 138 42.13 5.91 28.17
N LYS A 139 41.52 4.87 27.62
CA LYS A 139 40.08 4.64 27.64
C LYS A 139 39.66 3.88 28.90
N LEU A 140 38.77 4.46 29.71
CA LEU A 140 38.01 3.69 30.69
C LEU A 140 36.98 2.82 29.95
N VAL A 141 37.21 1.51 29.93
CA VAL A 141 36.36 0.52 29.27
C VAL A 141 35.28 0.06 30.24
N ARG A 142 34.02 -0.02 29.77
CA ARG A 142 32.93 -0.67 30.51
C ARG A 142 33.10 -2.19 30.40
N PRO A 143 32.88 -2.99 31.45
CA PRO A 143 32.78 -4.44 31.33
C PRO A 143 31.72 -4.80 30.29
N THR A 144 32.02 -5.75 29.41
CA THR A 144 31.02 -6.29 28.47
C THR A 144 30.01 -7.13 29.24
N LEU A 145 28.80 -7.27 28.68
CA LEU A 145 27.77 -8.10 29.31
C LEU A 145 28.20 -9.58 29.36
N SER A 146 28.99 -10.05 28.41
CA SER A 146 29.64 -11.37 28.40
C SER A 146 30.68 -11.55 29.52
N GLU A 147 31.52 -10.54 29.81
CA GLU A 147 32.51 -10.60 30.91
C GLU A 147 31.86 -10.60 32.31
N LEU A 148 30.58 -10.26 32.40
CA LEU A 148 29.81 -10.28 33.64
C LEU A 148 29.13 -11.63 33.93
N HIS A 149 29.18 -12.58 33.00
CA HIS A 149 28.17 -13.65 32.92
C HIS A 149 28.68 -15.08 33.09
N ASP A 150 29.82 -15.47 32.50
CA ASP A 150 30.22 -16.89 32.39
C ASP A 150 31.55 -17.25 33.08
N GLU A 151 31.64 -18.53 33.48
CA GLU A 151 32.84 -19.24 33.94
C GLU A 151 33.11 -20.41 32.95
N LEU A 152 34.37 -20.82 32.74
CA LEU A 152 34.76 -21.62 31.56
C LEU A 152 35.67 -22.83 31.89
N ASP A 153 35.20 -24.03 31.52
CA ASP A 153 35.88 -25.34 31.45
C ASP A 153 34.85 -26.34 30.84
N LYS A 154 35.11 -27.37 30.00
CA LYS A 154 36.36 -27.96 29.49
C LYS A 154 36.15 -28.76 28.17
N GLU A 155 37.29 -29.12 27.57
CA GLU A 155 37.65 -29.88 26.33
C GLU A 155 37.24 -31.41 26.26
N PRO A 156 37.68 -32.27 25.30
CA PRO A 156 37.78 -32.21 23.80
C PRO A 156 37.49 -33.55 23.01
N PHE A 157 37.82 -33.59 21.70
CA PHE A 157 38.14 -34.74 20.78
C PHE A 157 37.05 -35.57 20.04
N GLU A 158 37.20 -35.64 18.70
CA GLU A 158 37.16 -36.79 17.71
C GLU A 158 36.06 -37.88 17.73
N ASP A 159 35.72 -38.59 16.63
CA ASP A 159 35.88 -38.45 15.16
C ASP A 159 34.90 -39.46 14.47
N GLY A 160 34.58 -39.35 13.17
CA GLY A 160 33.84 -40.44 12.48
C GLY A 160 33.03 -40.08 11.21
N PHE A 161 33.59 -40.36 10.04
CA PHE A 161 32.91 -40.28 8.74
C PHE A 161 32.14 -41.55 8.34
N ALA A 162 31.02 -41.41 7.61
CA ALA A 162 30.62 -42.35 6.54
C ALA A 162 29.59 -41.75 5.55
N ASN A 163 30.05 -41.55 4.30
CA ASN A 163 29.40 -41.65 2.97
C ASN A 163 27.85 -41.59 2.85
N GLY A 164 27.26 -40.88 1.87
CA GLY A 164 27.84 -40.13 0.74
C GLY A 164 26.77 -39.55 -0.22
N GLU A 165 27.23 -39.04 -1.38
CA GLU A 165 26.64 -38.99 -2.74
C GLU A 165 25.09 -39.08 -2.93
N GLU A 166 24.40 -38.33 -3.81
CA GLU A 166 24.82 -37.36 -4.84
C GLU A 166 23.65 -36.40 -5.23
N LEU A 167 23.78 -35.69 -6.36
CA LEU A 167 22.99 -34.51 -6.76
C LEU A 167 21.89 -34.74 -7.83
N THR A 168 20.88 -33.86 -7.83
CA THR A 168 20.11 -33.36 -9.01
C THR A 168 19.16 -34.34 -9.75
N PRO A 169 18.38 -33.90 -10.77
CA PRO A 169 17.58 -32.67 -10.88
C PRO A 169 16.10 -32.92 -11.32
N ALA A 170 15.30 -31.84 -11.34
CA ALA A 170 14.19 -31.56 -12.26
C ALA A 170 13.15 -32.64 -12.63
N GLU A 171 11.90 -32.43 -12.18
CA GLU A 171 10.68 -32.22 -13.01
C GLU A 171 9.45 -32.35 -12.07
N GLU A 172 8.59 -31.34 -11.93
CA GLU A 172 7.59 -30.89 -12.92
C GLU A 172 6.44 -31.91 -13.16
N ALA A 173 5.71 -32.26 -12.09
CA ALA A 173 4.52 -33.11 -12.17
C ALA A 173 3.40 -32.75 -11.17
N ALA A 174 3.09 -31.45 -10.99
CA ALA A 174 1.95 -30.99 -10.18
C ALA A 174 1.11 -29.88 -10.87
N ALA A 175 1.12 -29.84 -12.20
CA ALA A 175 0.30 -28.94 -13.03
C ALA A 175 -0.66 -29.74 -13.92
N LYS A 176 -1.47 -30.62 -13.31
CA LYS A 176 -2.50 -31.43 -14.01
C LYS A 176 -3.77 -31.60 -13.19
N GLU A 177 -4.43 -30.49 -12.86
CA GLU A 177 -5.82 -30.51 -12.41
C GLU A 177 -6.51 -29.15 -12.62
N SER A 178 -7.15 -28.93 -13.77
CA SER A 178 -8.38 -28.14 -13.87
C SER A 178 -9.04 -28.20 -15.24
N ALA A 179 -10.38 -28.17 -15.22
CA ALA A 179 -11.28 -27.78 -16.30
C ALA A 179 -11.35 -28.66 -17.56
N ASP A 180 -12.11 -29.75 -17.46
CA ASP A 180 -12.94 -30.22 -18.57
C ASP A 180 -14.40 -29.80 -18.29
N SER A 181 -14.95 -28.87 -19.08
CA SER A 181 -16.36 -28.49 -19.00
C SER A 181 -16.96 -28.31 -20.38
N LYS A 182 -18.02 -29.08 -20.65
CA LYS A 182 -18.61 -29.24 -21.98
C LYS A 182 -19.41 -28.01 -22.41
N GLY A 183 -19.10 -27.52 -23.62
CA GLY A 183 -20.16 -27.40 -24.63
C GLY A 183 -21.05 -26.17 -24.64
N VAL A 184 -20.47 -24.96 -24.65
CA VAL A 184 -21.06 -23.84 -25.40
C VAL A 184 -20.17 -23.60 -26.64
N VAL A 185 -20.77 -23.45 -27.82
CA VAL A 185 -20.02 -23.25 -29.07
C VAL A 185 -19.43 -21.84 -29.09
N LYS A 186 -18.17 -21.74 -28.69
CA LYS A 186 -17.41 -20.48 -28.64
C LYS A 186 -17.02 -19.98 -30.03
N PHE A 187 -16.95 -18.66 -30.21
CA PHE A 187 -16.60 -18.01 -31.47
C PHE A 187 -15.07 -17.97 -31.70
N GLY A 188 -14.64 -18.21 -32.93
CA GLY A 188 -13.27 -17.95 -33.38
C GLY A 188 -13.00 -16.46 -33.64
N TRP A 189 -11.72 -16.09 -33.74
CA TRP A 189 -11.28 -14.68 -33.79
C TRP A 189 -11.87 -13.86 -34.95
N ILE A 190 -12.05 -14.45 -36.14
CA ILE A 190 -12.62 -13.77 -37.31
C ILE A 190 -14.07 -13.34 -37.02
N LYS A 191 -14.90 -14.28 -36.55
CA LYS A 191 -16.33 -14.04 -36.31
C LYS A 191 -16.60 -13.25 -35.02
N GLY A 192 -15.83 -13.51 -33.97
CA GLY A 192 -16.02 -12.90 -32.66
C GLY A 192 -15.37 -11.53 -32.50
N VAL A 193 -14.17 -11.32 -33.06
CA VAL A 193 -13.40 -10.07 -32.90
C VAL A 193 -13.40 -9.24 -34.18
N LEU A 194 -12.84 -9.75 -35.28
CA LEU A 194 -12.62 -8.97 -36.51
C LEU A 194 -13.94 -8.38 -37.05
N VAL A 195 -14.93 -9.24 -37.29
CA VAL A 195 -16.27 -8.86 -37.79
C VAL A 195 -16.96 -7.84 -36.87
N ARG A 196 -16.91 -8.05 -35.54
CA ARG A 196 -17.57 -7.15 -34.58
C ARG A 196 -16.87 -5.80 -34.45
N CYS A 197 -15.55 -5.76 -34.49
CA CYS A 197 -14.81 -4.50 -34.51
C CYS A 197 -15.09 -3.73 -35.82
N MET A 198 -15.07 -4.39 -36.99
CA MET A 198 -15.39 -3.74 -38.26
C MET A 198 -16.82 -3.15 -38.28
N LEU A 199 -17.82 -3.89 -37.81
CA LEU A 199 -19.21 -3.42 -37.71
C LEU A 199 -19.42 -2.23 -36.77
N ASN A 200 -18.60 -2.08 -35.72
CA ASN A 200 -18.72 -1.00 -34.75
C ASN A 200 -17.81 0.20 -35.05
N ILE A 201 -16.81 0.03 -35.94
CA ILE A 201 -16.00 1.14 -36.47
C ILE A 201 -16.72 1.76 -37.68
N TRP A 202 -17.26 0.95 -38.60
CA TRP A 202 -18.04 1.41 -39.75
C TRP A 202 -19.46 1.88 -39.36
N GLY A 203 -19.54 3.03 -38.72
CA GLY A 203 -20.80 3.70 -38.38
C GLY A 203 -21.30 4.70 -39.44
N VAL A 204 -22.35 5.43 -39.07
CA VAL A 204 -23.03 6.53 -39.79
C VAL A 204 -22.05 7.41 -40.60
N MET A 205 -20.96 7.82 -39.94
CA MET A 205 -20.03 8.84 -40.44
C MET A 205 -19.37 8.47 -41.77
N LEU A 206 -19.22 7.17 -42.07
CA LEU A 206 -18.60 6.70 -43.31
C LEU A 206 -19.36 7.15 -44.56
N PHE A 207 -20.70 7.17 -44.50
CA PHE A 207 -21.54 7.49 -45.65
C PHE A 207 -22.04 8.95 -45.66
N ILE A 208 -22.35 9.51 -44.48
CA ILE A 208 -23.08 10.79 -44.37
C ILE A 208 -22.14 11.99 -44.16
N ARG A 209 -21.01 11.79 -43.47
CA ARG A 209 -20.10 12.90 -43.08
C ARG A 209 -18.72 12.82 -43.74
N MET A 210 -18.34 11.70 -44.35
CA MET A 210 -17.02 11.56 -44.97
C MET A 210 -16.83 12.48 -46.19
N SER A 211 -17.84 12.64 -47.04
CA SER A 211 -17.85 13.61 -48.14
C SER A 211 -17.70 15.05 -47.64
N TRP A 212 -18.46 15.43 -46.61
CA TRP A 212 -18.42 16.76 -46.00
C TRP A 212 -17.08 17.09 -45.34
N ILE A 213 -16.46 16.12 -44.65
CA ILE A 213 -15.10 16.25 -44.10
C ILE A 213 -14.09 16.56 -45.21
N VAL A 214 -14.21 15.91 -46.37
CA VAL A 214 -13.34 16.14 -47.54
C VAL A 214 -13.60 17.49 -48.20
N GLY A 215 -14.86 17.93 -48.28
CA GLY A 215 -15.20 19.29 -48.73
C GLY A 215 -14.49 20.34 -47.87
N GLN A 216 -14.75 20.31 -46.56
CA GLN A 216 -14.27 21.28 -45.57
C GLN A 216 -12.73 21.29 -45.43
N ALA A 217 -12.12 20.14 -45.14
CA ALA A 217 -10.69 20.07 -44.85
C ALA A 217 -9.81 19.89 -46.11
N GLY A 218 -10.40 19.47 -47.24
CA GLY A 218 -9.63 19.06 -48.42
C GLY A 218 -8.96 17.69 -48.23
N ILE A 219 -8.61 17.04 -49.34
CA ILE A 219 -8.11 15.65 -49.36
C ILE A 219 -6.93 15.45 -48.41
N ALA A 220 -5.95 16.37 -48.44
CA ALA A 220 -4.71 16.22 -47.67
C ALA A 220 -4.94 16.26 -46.14
N LEU A 221 -5.73 17.21 -45.64
CA LEU A 221 -6.01 17.32 -44.21
C LEU A 221 -7.05 16.30 -43.75
N SER A 222 -7.99 15.87 -44.61
CA SER A 222 -8.87 14.73 -44.31
C SER A 222 -8.06 13.43 -44.13
N CYS A 223 -7.06 13.18 -44.98
CA CYS A 223 -6.15 12.05 -44.79
C CYS A 223 -5.37 12.16 -43.47
N LEU A 224 -4.91 13.37 -43.10
CA LEU A 224 -4.25 13.61 -41.81
C LEU A 224 -5.18 13.35 -40.60
N ILE A 225 -6.45 13.76 -40.69
CA ILE A 225 -7.49 13.49 -39.68
C ILE A 225 -7.70 11.99 -39.49
N VAL A 226 -7.84 11.23 -40.59
CA VAL A 226 -7.98 9.77 -40.58
C VAL A 226 -6.75 9.10 -39.97
N LEU A 227 -5.54 9.51 -40.38
CA LEU A 227 -4.29 8.97 -39.86
C LEU A 227 -4.11 9.27 -38.36
N MET A 228 -4.43 10.49 -37.89
CA MET A 228 -4.34 10.84 -36.47
C MET A 228 -5.28 9.99 -35.61
N ALA A 229 -6.53 9.79 -36.06
CA ALA A 229 -7.47 8.90 -35.37
C ALA A 229 -7.00 7.43 -35.40
N THR A 230 -6.45 6.97 -36.52
CA THR A 230 -5.90 5.62 -36.67
C THR A 230 -4.68 5.39 -35.74
N VAL A 231 -3.82 6.39 -35.53
CA VAL A 231 -2.70 6.31 -34.59
C VAL A 231 -3.21 6.18 -33.14
N VAL A 232 -4.16 7.03 -32.73
CA VAL A 232 -4.76 6.98 -31.38
C VAL A 232 -5.39 5.60 -31.09
N THR A 233 -6.15 5.07 -32.05
CA THR A 233 -6.84 3.79 -31.89
C THR A 233 -5.89 2.60 -32.00
N THR A 234 -4.85 2.67 -32.83
CA THR A 234 -3.80 1.64 -32.91
C THR A 234 -3.03 1.55 -31.60
N ILE A 235 -2.56 2.66 -31.01
CA ILE A 235 -1.88 2.65 -29.70
C ILE A 235 -2.79 2.05 -28.62
N THR A 236 -4.06 2.44 -28.61
CA THR A 236 -5.03 1.91 -27.64
C THR A 236 -5.33 0.42 -27.88
N GLY A 237 -5.30 -0.04 -29.13
CA GLY A 237 -5.37 -1.46 -29.52
C GLY A 237 -4.16 -2.27 -29.08
N LEU A 238 -2.94 -1.70 -29.12
CA LEU A 238 -1.73 -2.31 -28.55
C LEU A 238 -1.85 -2.45 -27.03
N SER A 239 -2.27 -1.39 -26.32
CA SER A 239 -2.50 -1.43 -24.86
C SER A 239 -3.58 -2.45 -24.48
N THR A 240 -4.68 -2.51 -25.24
CA THR A 240 -5.76 -3.50 -25.04
C THR A 240 -5.27 -4.93 -25.28
N SER A 241 -4.41 -5.14 -26.28
CA SER A 241 -3.78 -6.44 -26.56
C SER A 241 -2.81 -6.86 -25.45
N ALA A 242 -2.09 -5.92 -24.84
CA ALA A 242 -1.29 -6.15 -23.65
C ALA A 242 -2.15 -6.57 -22.43
N ILE A 243 -3.29 -5.91 -22.19
CA ILE A 243 -4.25 -6.32 -21.15
C ILE A 243 -4.78 -7.74 -21.43
N ALA A 244 -5.23 -8.00 -22.66
CA ALA A 244 -5.82 -9.29 -23.05
C ALA A 244 -4.83 -10.47 -23.00
N THR A 245 -3.52 -10.21 -23.08
CA THR A 245 -2.46 -11.21 -22.94
C THR A 245 -1.87 -11.29 -21.53
N ASN A 246 -2.32 -10.44 -20.59
CA ASN A 246 -1.87 -10.47 -19.21
C ASN A 246 -2.67 -11.48 -18.36
N GLY A 247 -2.19 -12.73 -18.34
CA GLY A 247 -2.76 -13.81 -17.53
C GLY A 247 -4.00 -14.48 -18.13
N PHE A 248 -4.59 -15.42 -17.39
CA PHE A 248 -5.71 -16.23 -17.88
C PHE A 248 -7.03 -15.44 -17.94
N VAL A 249 -7.49 -15.16 -19.16
CA VAL A 249 -8.78 -14.51 -19.42
C VAL A 249 -9.92 -15.50 -19.14
N ARG A 250 -10.51 -15.40 -17.94
CA ARG A 250 -11.83 -15.99 -17.67
C ARG A 250 -12.91 -15.09 -18.25
N GLY A 251 -14.02 -15.69 -18.67
CA GLY A 251 -15.08 -14.97 -19.40
C GLY A 251 -15.78 -13.91 -18.55
N GLY A 252 -15.71 -12.65 -18.98
CA GLY A 252 -16.34 -11.51 -18.29
C GLY A 252 -16.43 -10.20 -19.07
N GLY A 253 -16.05 -10.17 -20.34
CA GLY A 253 -16.07 -8.97 -21.19
C GLY A 253 -14.90 -8.01 -20.95
N ALA A 254 -14.97 -6.82 -21.55
CA ALA A 254 -13.87 -5.85 -21.55
C ALA A 254 -13.60 -5.25 -20.15
N TYR A 255 -14.65 -4.94 -19.39
CA TYR A 255 -14.50 -4.42 -18.03
C TYR A 255 -13.81 -5.43 -17.10
N TYR A 256 -14.16 -6.72 -17.18
CA TYR A 256 -13.51 -7.76 -16.37
C TYR A 256 -12.02 -7.92 -16.71
N LEU A 257 -11.68 -7.86 -18.00
CA LEU A 257 -10.28 -7.82 -18.45
C LEU A 257 -9.52 -6.64 -17.83
N ILE A 258 -10.06 -5.43 -17.97
CA ILE A 258 -9.44 -4.18 -17.49
C ILE A 258 -9.31 -4.20 -15.96
N SER A 259 -10.38 -4.55 -15.23
CA SER A 259 -10.40 -4.47 -13.76
C SER A 259 -9.52 -5.51 -13.08
N ARG A 260 -9.39 -6.72 -13.66
CA ARG A 260 -8.55 -7.80 -13.10
C ARG A 260 -7.07 -7.65 -13.43
N SER A 261 -6.71 -7.04 -14.56
CA SER A 261 -5.31 -6.81 -14.92
C SER A 261 -4.72 -5.52 -14.32
N LEU A 262 -5.54 -4.51 -14.01
CA LEU A 262 -5.06 -3.17 -13.59
C LEU A 262 -5.47 -2.78 -12.16
N GLY A 263 -6.43 -3.48 -11.57
CA GLY A 263 -6.96 -3.23 -10.23
C GLY A 263 -8.26 -2.41 -10.21
N PRO A 264 -8.93 -2.33 -9.04
CA PRO A 264 -10.27 -1.74 -8.91
C PRO A 264 -10.31 -0.22 -9.15
N GLU A 265 -9.24 0.50 -8.83
CA GLU A 265 -9.15 1.97 -8.97
C GLU A 265 -9.28 2.41 -10.44
N PHE A 266 -8.47 1.82 -11.33
CA PHE A 266 -8.53 2.07 -12.77
C PHE A 266 -9.72 1.37 -13.41
N GLY A 267 -9.99 0.10 -13.07
CA GLY A 267 -11.10 -0.67 -13.62
C GLY A 267 -12.46 -0.01 -13.38
N GLY A 268 -12.71 0.45 -12.15
CA GLY A 268 -13.96 1.12 -11.79
C GLY A 268 -14.17 2.45 -12.50
N SER A 269 -13.10 3.22 -12.71
CA SER A 269 -13.12 4.52 -13.39
C SER A 269 -13.33 4.36 -14.91
N ILE A 270 -12.55 3.47 -15.55
CA ILE A 270 -12.65 3.17 -16.98
C ILE A 270 -14.02 2.57 -17.31
N GLY A 271 -14.50 1.61 -16.50
CA GLY A 271 -15.79 0.94 -16.73
C GLY A 271 -16.98 1.89 -16.73
N LEU A 272 -17.02 2.85 -15.79
CA LEU A 272 -18.11 3.82 -15.69
C LEU A 272 -18.12 4.79 -16.88
N ILE A 273 -16.96 5.33 -17.25
CA ILE A 273 -16.83 6.27 -18.38
C ILE A 273 -17.12 5.57 -19.71
N PHE A 274 -16.63 4.34 -19.90
CA PHE A 274 -16.90 3.56 -21.11
C PHE A 274 -18.38 3.16 -21.24
N ALA A 275 -19.04 2.80 -20.14
CA ALA A 275 -20.50 2.57 -20.16
C ALA A 275 -21.27 3.85 -20.55
N PHE A 276 -20.89 5.00 -20.01
CA PHE A 276 -21.50 6.28 -20.39
C PHE A 276 -21.24 6.65 -21.86
N ALA A 277 -20.01 6.52 -22.34
CA ALA A 277 -19.64 6.77 -23.75
C ALA A 277 -20.49 5.93 -24.72
N ASN A 278 -20.63 4.62 -24.45
CA ASN A 278 -21.48 3.73 -25.25
C ASN A 278 -22.97 4.11 -25.16
N ALA A 279 -23.46 4.56 -24.01
CA ALA A 279 -24.85 5.00 -23.87
C ALA A 279 -25.17 6.26 -24.70
N VAL A 280 -24.24 7.23 -24.74
CA VAL A 280 -24.37 8.42 -25.62
C VAL A 280 -24.18 8.04 -27.09
N ALA A 281 -23.30 7.07 -27.40
CA ALA A 281 -23.09 6.60 -28.77
C ALA A 281 -24.36 6.01 -29.42
N VAL A 282 -25.23 5.35 -28.65
CA VAL A 282 -26.56 4.91 -29.14
C VAL A 282 -27.35 6.08 -29.72
N ALA A 283 -27.35 7.24 -29.05
CA ALA A 283 -28.06 8.42 -29.52
C ALA A 283 -27.51 8.92 -30.86
N MET A 284 -26.18 9.02 -31.02
CA MET A 284 -25.56 9.43 -32.28
C MET A 284 -25.87 8.47 -33.43
N TYR A 285 -25.81 7.16 -33.20
CA TYR A 285 -26.12 6.18 -34.23
C TYR A 285 -27.61 6.20 -34.65
N VAL A 286 -28.52 6.48 -33.70
CA VAL A 286 -29.96 6.61 -33.97
C VAL A 286 -30.31 7.96 -34.61
N VAL A 287 -29.68 9.08 -34.19
CA VAL A 287 -29.84 10.39 -34.86
C VAL A 287 -29.27 10.35 -36.28
N GLY A 288 -28.19 9.59 -36.51
CA GLY A 288 -27.67 9.30 -37.85
C GLY A 288 -28.63 8.55 -38.79
N PHE A 289 -29.80 8.13 -38.29
CA PHE A 289 -30.92 7.66 -39.12
C PHE A 289 -31.73 8.82 -39.76
N GLU A 290 -31.30 10.08 -39.57
CA GLU A 290 -31.69 11.31 -40.29
C GLU A 290 -32.00 11.09 -41.77
N THR A 291 -31.26 10.19 -42.43
CA THR A 291 -31.50 9.74 -43.82
C THR A 291 -32.94 9.33 -44.14
N VAL A 292 -33.72 8.84 -43.17
CA VAL A 292 -35.14 8.53 -43.40
C VAL A 292 -35.98 9.80 -43.52
N VAL A 293 -35.64 10.86 -42.78
CA VAL A 293 -36.28 12.18 -42.93
C VAL A 293 -35.90 12.79 -44.28
N GLU A 294 -34.64 12.68 -44.70
CA GLU A 294 -34.20 13.14 -46.04
C GLU A 294 -34.94 12.39 -47.16
N LEU A 295 -35.16 11.08 -47.03
CA LEU A 295 -35.93 10.28 -47.98
C LEU A 295 -37.43 10.64 -47.98
N LEU A 296 -38.02 10.88 -46.81
CA LEU A 296 -39.41 11.36 -46.67
C LEU A 296 -39.57 12.73 -47.32
N ALA A 297 -38.63 13.66 -47.10
CA ALA A 297 -38.60 14.96 -47.74
C ALA A 297 -38.46 14.85 -49.27
N SER A 298 -37.62 13.93 -49.78
CA SER A 298 -37.53 13.66 -51.22
C SER A 298 -38.81 13.09 -51.85
N SER A 299 -39.72 12.58 -51.03
CA SER A 299 -41.02 12.00 -51.42
C SER A 299 -42.21 12.90 -51.07
N ASP A 300 -41.98 14.16 -50.68
CA ASP A 300 -42.98 15.14 -50.23
C ASP A 300 -43.87 14.65 -49.07
N ALA A 301 -43.29 13.85 -48.17
CA ALA A 301 -43.99 13.16 -47.07
C ALA A 301 -43.50 13.62 -45.67
N ILE A 302 -43.28 14.92 -45.49
CA ILE A 302 -42.86 15.53 -44.22
C ILE A 302 -44.03 15.51 -43.22
N MET A 303 -43.77 15.13 -41.97
CA MET A 303 -44.82 15.00 -40.94
C MET A 303 -44.99 16.29 -40.11
N THR A 304 -43.89 16.91 -39.71
CA THR A 304 -43.88 18.22 -39.02
C THR A 304 -42.75 19.11 -39.55
N ASP A 305 -41.58 19.08 -38.93
CA ASP A 305 -40.38 19.84 -39.33
C ASP A 305 -39.19 18.88 -39.34
N ASN A 306 -38.19 19.07 -40.22
CA ASN A 306 -37.03 18.15 -40.32
C ASN A 306 -36.40 17.78 -38.95
N ILE A 307 -36.17 18.77 -38.07
CA ILE A 307 -35.58 18.54 -36.74
C ILE A 307 -36.54 17.74 -35.82
N ASN A 308 -37.85 18.01 -35.87
CA ASN A 308 -38.85 17.33 -35.06
C ASN A 308 -39.12 15.91 -35.58
N ASP A 309 -39.08 15.71 -36.89
CA ASP A 309 -39.21 14.40 -37.54
C ASP A 309 -38.00 13.51 -37.18
N ILE A 310 -36.77 14.06 -37.11
CA ILE A 310 -35.59 13.33 -36.58
C ILE A 310 -35.82 12.88 -35.13
N ARG A 311 -36.40 13.73 -34.27
CA ARG A 311 -36.72 13.37 -32.86
C ARG A 311 -37.75 12.24 -32.79
N ILE A 312 -38.81 12.31 -33.58
CA ILE A 312 -39.90 11.32 -33.60
C ILE A 312 -39.38 9.97 -34.10
N ILE A 313 -38.72 9.95 -35.26
CA ILE A 313 -38.17 8.73 -35.87
C ILE A 313 -37.07 8.14 -34.98
N GLY A 314 -36.19 8.97 -34.42
CA GLY A 314 -35.16 8.52 -33.48
C GLY A 314 -35.76 7.87 -32.22
N THR A 315 -36.82 8.46 -31.67
CA THR A 315 -37.54 7.91 -30.50
C THR A 315 -38.19 6.56 -30.81
N ILE A 316 -38.85 6.42 -31.97
CA ILE A 316 -39.45 5.15 -32.40
C ILE A 316 -38.37 4.09 -32.60
N THR A 317 -37.28 4.43 -33.29
CA THR A 317 -36.16 3.52 -33.58
C THR A 317 -35.47 3.03 -32.30
N VAL A 318 -35.19 3.89 -31.32
CA VAL A 318 -34.56 3.46 -30.07
C VAL A 318 -35.47 2.57 -29.21
N ILE A 319 -36.80 2.77 -29.25
CA ILE A 319 -37.77 1.87 -28.61
C ILE A 319 -37.76 0.48 -29.28
N LEU A 320 -37.73 0.42 -30.61
CA LEU A 320 -37.64 -0.84 -31.35
C LEU A 320 -36.32 -1.58 -31.08
N LEU A 321 -35.19 -0.86 -31.11
CA LEU A 321 -33.87 -1.43 -30.78
C LEU A 321 -33.81 -1.95 -29.33
N LEU A 322 -34.43 -1.25 -28.37
CA LEU A 322 -34.57 -1.73 -26.99
C LEU A 322 -35.35 -3.06 -26.96
N GLY A 323 -36.48 -3.14 -27.67
CA GLY A 323 -37.25 -4.38 -27.80
C GLY A 323 -36.43 -5.55 -28.34
N ILE A 324 -35.63 -5.33 -29.39
CA ILE A 324 -34.72 -6.34 -29.96
C ILE A 324 -33.66 -6.78 -28.93
N SER A 325 -33.04 -5.83 -28.23
CA SER A 325 -32.00 -6.13 -27.22
C SER A 325 -32.52 -6.97 -26.05
N VAL A 326 -33.78 -6.75 -25.63
CA VAL A 326 -34.41 -7.51 -24.54
C VAL A 326 -34.88 -8.90 -25.01
N ALA A 327 -35.17 -9.09 -26.30
CA ALA A 327 -35.59 -10.38 -26.86
C ALA A 327 -34.48 -11.44 -26.92
N GLY A 328 -33.21 -11.04 -26.88
CA GLY A 328 -32.07 -11.93 -26.56
C GLY A 328 -30.90 -11.95 -27.55
N MET A 329 -29.71 -12.15 -26.99
CA MET A 329 -28.38 -12.11 -27.66
C MET A 329 -28.23 -12.96 -28.93
N GLU A 330 -28.94 -14.08 -29.03
CA GLU A 330 -28.80 -15.01 -30.17
C GLU A 330 -29.30 -14.41 -31.49
N TRP A 331 -30.31 -13.54 -31.43
CA TRP A 331 -30.86 -12.86 -32.60
C TRP A 331 -29.95 -11.72 -33.05
N GLU A 332 -29.38 -10.96 -32.10
CA GLU A 332 -28.37 -9.92 -32.36
C GLU A 332 -27.17 -10.49 -33.16
N ALA A 333 -26.58 -11.60 -32.69
CA ALA A 333 -25.40 -12.19 -33.30
C ALA A 333 -25.66 -12.77 -34.71
N LYS A 334 -26.90 -13.18 -35.01
CA LYS A 334 -27.32 -13.60 -36.36
C LYS A 334 -27.55 -12.39 -37.27
N ALA A 335 -28.23 -11.36 -36.76
CA ALA A 335 -28.53 -10.14 -37.51
C ALA A 335 -27.24 -9.40 -37.93
N GLN A 336 -26.25 -9.26 -37.04
CA GLN A 336 -24.97 -8.59 -37.34
C GLN A 336 -24.26 -9.15 -38.58
N ILE A 337 -24.31 -10.47 -38.81
CA ILE A 337 -23.65 -11.10 -39.96
C ILE A 337 -24.35 -10.70 -41.27
N PHE A 338 -25.68 -10.68 -41.27
CA PHE A 338 -26.48 -10.20 -42.41
C PHE A 338 -26.21 -8.71 -42.68
N LEU A 339 -26.21 -7.89 -41.64
CA LEU A 339 -25.92 -6.45 -41.72
C LEU A 339 -24.50 -6.19 -42.29
N LEU A 340 -23.48 -6.96 -41.90
CA LEU A 340 -22.14 -6.86 -42.47
C LEU A 340 -22.13 -7.10 -43.99
N VAL A 341 -22.86 -8.09 -44.49
CA VAL A 341 -22.91 -8.40 -45.93
C VAL A 341 -23.54 -7.23 -46.70
N VAL A 342 -24.62 -6.64 -46.20
CA VAL A 342 -25.25 -5.44 -46.78
C VAL A 342 -24.26 -4.27 -46.79
N LEU A 343 -23.54 -4.05 -45.69
CA LEU A 343 -22.57 -2.95 -45.54
C LEU A 343 -21.37 -3.08 -46.50
N ILE A 344 -20.77 -4.27 -46.60
CA ILE A 344 -19.67 -4.53 -47.55
C ILE A 344 -20.16 -4.34 -49.00
N THR A 345 -21.37 -4.81 -49.32
CA THR A 345 -21.97 -4.63 -50.65
C THR A 345 -22.18 -3.15 -50.98
N ALA A 346 -22.58 -2.34 -50.00
CA ALA A 346 -22.71 -0.88 -50.16
C ALA A 346 -21.37 -0.19 -50.41
N ILE A 347 -20.31 -0.54 -49.66
CA ILE A 347 -18.97 0.02 -49.87
C ILE A 347 -18.44 -0.33 -51.27
N ILE A 348 -18.64 -1.58 -51.74
CA ILE A 348 -18.25 -2.01 -53.09
C ILE A 348 -19.06 -1.27 -54.17
N ASN A 349 -20.38 -1.12 -53.99
CA ASN A 349 -21.26 -0.38 -54.91
C ASN A 349 -20.90 1.12 -55.00
N TYR A 350 -20.43 1.72 -53.91
CA TYR A 350 -19.88 3.08 -53.94
C TYR A 350 -18.62 3.16 -54.82
N PHE A 351 -17.61 2.31 -54.57
CA PHE A 351 -16.37 2.33 -55.35
C PHE A 351 -16.58 1.96 -56.82
N ILE A 352 -17.50 1.04 -57.16
CA ILE A 352 -17.85 0.77 -58.57
C ILE A 352 -18.52 1.99 -59.20
N GLY A 353 -19.39 2.69 -58.46
CA GLY A 353 -20.05 3.92 -58.92
C GLY A 353 -19.09 5.06 -59.27
N THR A 354 -18.00 5.25 -58.52
CA THR A 354 -17.02 6.32 -58.80
C THR A 354 -16.34 6.18 -60.17
N PHE A 355 -16.26 4.97 -60.73
CA PHE A 355 -15.69 4.71 -62.06
C PHE A 355 -16.69 4.88 -63.22
N ILE A 356 -17.99 5.10 -62.97
CA ILE A 356 -19.03 5.16 -64.00
C ILE A 356 -19.63 6.58 -64.07
N PRO A 357 -19.06 7.49 -64.90
CA PRO A 357 -19.61 8.82 -65.09
C PRO A 357 -20.93 8.77 -65.87
N PHE A 358 -22.01 9.27 -65.27
CA PHE A 358 -23.31 9.43 -65.92
C PHE A 358 -23.59 10.92 -66.17
N GLU A 359 -24.00 11.28 -67.38
CA GLU A 359 -24.34 12.67 -67.76
C GLU A 359 -25.36 13.32 -66.81
N LEU A 360 -26.36 12.55 -66.36
CA LEU A 360 -27.38 12.99 -65.39
C LEU A 360 -26.83 13.42 -64.02
N LYS A 361 -25.61 13.00 -63.66
CA LYS A 361 -24.98 13.29 -62.35
C LYS A 361 -24.02 14.48 -62.39
N LYS A 362 -23.64 14.97 -63.58
CA LYS A 362 -22.78 16.16 -63.75
C LYS A 362 -23.36 17.45 -63.16
N PRO A 363 -24.64 17.83 -63.34
CA PRO A 363 -25.18 19.04 -62.71
C PRO A 363 -25.26 18.97 -61.18
N LEU A 364 -25.21 17.75 -60.61
CA LEU A 364 -25.12 17.48 -59.16
C LEU A 364 -23.67 17.52 -58.64
N GLY A 365 -22.68 17.77 -59.52
CA GLY A 365 -21.27 17.96 -59.16
C GLY A 365 -20.36 16.73 -59.31
N PHE A 366 -20.86 15.59 -59.82
CA PHE A 366 -20.03 14.40 -60.07
C PHE A 366 -19.51 14.34 -61.51
N PHE A 367 -18.19 14.40 -61.68
CA PHE A 367 -17.53 14.40 -62.99
C PHE A 367 -16.69 13.13 -63.26
N GLY A 368 -16.56 12.26 -62.26
CA GLY A 368 -15.62 11.13 -62.29
C GLY A 368 -14.18 11.56 -61.97
N TYR A 369 -13.24 10.62 -61.95
CA TYR A 369 -11.84 10.87 -61.57
C TYR A 369 -11.16 11.85 -62.53
N ASP A 370 -10.94 13.09 -62.08
CA ASP A 370 -10.21 14.12 -62.83
C ASP A 370 -9.10 14.80 -62.01
N GLY A 371 -7.98 15.08 -62.67
CA GLY A 371 -6.80 15.67 -62.03
C GLY A 371 -7.00 17.12 -61.58
N SER A 372 -7.85 17.90 -62.24
CA SER A 372 -8.17 19.28 -61.82
C SER A 372 -9.15 19.33 -60.65
N VAL A 373 -10.19 18.48 -60.66
CA VAL A 373 -11.11 18.37 -59.51
C VAL A 373 -10.34 17.92 -58.26
N MET A 374 -9.46 16.93 -58.42
CA MET A 374 -8.56 16.51 -57.34
C MET A 374 -7.66 17.67 -56.85
N TRP A 375 -7.07 18.47 -57.75
CA TRP A 375 -6.18 19.57 -57.37
C TRP A 375 -6.93 20.71 -56.65
N GLU A 376 -8.13 21.06 -57.09
CA GLU A 376 -8.98 22.07 -56.42
C GLU A 376 -9.35 21.65 -54.99
N ASN A 377 -9.60 20.35 -54.79
CA ASN A 377 -9.95 19.77 -53.49
C ASN A 377 -8.75 19.40 -52.60
N MET A 378 -7.49 19.63 -53.00
CA MET A 378 -6.33 19.26 -52.18
C MET A 378 -6.17 20.12 -50.92
N GLY A 379 -6.38 21.44 -51.02
CA GLY A 379 -6.32 22.37 -49.88
C GLY A 379 -7.67 22.52 -49.16
N PRO A 380 -7.70 23.04 -47.91
CA PRO A 380 -8.94 23.25 -47.15
C PRO A 380 -9.81 24.41 -47.66
N ASP A 381 -11.12 24.32 -47.42
CA ASP A 381 -12.11 25.40 -47.54
C ASP A 381 -13.08 25.33 -46.35
N PHE A 382 -12.61 25.76 -45.18
CA PHE A 382 -13.35 25.70 -43.92
C PHE A 382 -14.46 26.76 -43.86
N ARG A 383 -15.73 26.33 -43.95
CA ARG A 383 -16.92 27.18 -43.82
C ARG A 383 -17.57 26.97 -42.46
N GLY A 384 -17.30 27.88 -41.52
CA GLY A 384 -17.84 27.87 -40.16
C GLY A 384 -17.19 26.86 -39.20
N GLU A 385 -16.23 26.07 -39.68
CA GLU A 385 -15.60 24.97 -38.95
C GLU A 385 -14.08 25.15 -38.83
N THR A 386 -13.42 24.27 -38.07
CA THR A 386 -11.97 24.25 -37.86
C THR A 386 -11.41 22.84 -38.00
N PHE A 387 -10.10 22.69 -38.20
CA PHE A 387 -9.45 21.37 -38.27
C PHE A 387 -9.82 20.45 -37.10
N PHE A 388 -9.85 20.97 -35.86
CA PHE A 388 -10.14 20.17 -34.68
C PHE A 388 -11.64 19.93 -34.42
N SER A 389 -12.55 20.80 -34.88
CA SER A 389 -13.99 20.49 -34.83
C SER A 389 -14.36 19.44 -35.88
N VAL A 390 -13.80 19.53 -37.11
CA VAL A 390 -13.94 18.47 -38.12
C VAL A 390 -13.34 17.14 -37.63
N PHE A 391 -12.17 17.17 -36.95
CA PHE A 391 -11.63 15.98 -36.29
C PHE A 391 -12.57 15.44 -35.19
N ALA A 392 -13.18 16.30 -34.38
CA ALA A 392 -14.10 15.89 -33.31
C ALA A 392 -15.38 15.23 -33.84
N ILE A 393 -15.84 15.63 -35.04
CA ILE A 393 -16.96 15.00 -35.77
C ILE A 393 -16.52 13.67 -36.42
N PHE A 394 -15.29 13.57 -36.92
CA PHE A 394 -14.76 12.34 -37.50
C PHE A 394 -14.43 11.26 -36.46
N PHE A 395 -13.84 11.63 -35.31
CA PHE A 395 -13.26 10.67 -34.35
C PHE A 395 -14.20 9.53 -33.91
N PRO A 396 -15.53 9.70 -33.73
CA PRO A 396 -16.45 8.59 -33.43
C PRO A 396 -16.40 7.47 -34.48
N ALA A 397 -16.11 7.80 -35.74
CA ALA A 397 -15.93 6.85 -36.85
C ALA A 397 -14.69 5.93 -36.72
N ALA A 398 -13.79 6.25 -35.79
CA ALA A 398 -12.64 5.41 -35.44
C ALA A 398 -12.82 4.67 -34.10
N THR A 399 -13.90 4.94 -33.35
CA THR A 399 -14.19 4.27 -32.07
C THR A 399 -14.72 2.86 -32.29
N GLY A 400 -15.20 2.18 -31.23
CA GLY A 400 -15.72 0.80 -31.34
C GLY A 400 -14.66 -0.31 -31.29
N ILE A 401 -13.37 0.00 -31.21
CA ILE A 401 -12.27 -1.00 -31.15
C ILE A 401 -12.38 -2.01 -29.99
N LEU A 402 -13.08 -1.66 -28.90
CA LEU A 402 -13.29 -2.55 -27.75
C LEU A 402 -14.44 -3.57 -27.95
N ALA A 403 -15.12 -3.56 -29.11
CA ALA A 403 -16.24 -4.46 -29.42
C ALA A 403 -15.88 -5.95 -29.31
N GLY A 404 -14.70 -6.36 -29.78
CA GLY A 404 -14.22 -7.73 -29.65
C GLY A 404 -13.86 -8.12 -28.21
N ALA A 405 -13.30 -7.20 -27.43
CA ALA A 405 -13.00 -7.42 -26.02
C ALA A 405 -14.27 -7.55 -25.15
N ASN A 406 -15.35 -6.88 -25.54
CA ASN A 406 -16.64 -6.95 -24.83
C ASN A 406 -17.25 -8.35 -24.74
N ILE A 407 -16.95 -9.25 -25.69
CA ILE A 407 -17.39 -10.65 -25.67
C ILE A 407 -16.27 -11.66 -25.37
N SER A 408 -15.26 -11.26 -24.60
CA SER A 408 -14.14 -12.13 -24.22
C SER A 408 -14.54 -13.45 -23.55
N GLY A 409 -15.75 -13.58 -23.00
CA GLY A 409 -16.27 -14.84 -22.47
C GLY A 409 -16.76 -15.85 -23.53
N ASP A 410 -17.18 -15.35 -24.69
CA ASP A 410 -17.77 -16.16 -25.76
C ASP A 410 -16.74 -16.58 -26.82
N LEU A 411 -15.49 -16.13 -26.69
CA LEU A 411 -14.37 -16.47 -27.57
C LEU A 411 -13.74 -17.81 -27.21
N ALA A 412 -13.31 -18.56 -28.24
CA ALA A 412 -12.62 -19.84 -28.12
C ALA A 412 -11.31 -19.70 -27.32
N ASP A 413 -10.45 -18.78 -27.76
CA ASP A 413 -9.25 -18.31 -27.08
C ASP A 413 -9.21 -16.76 -27.14
N PRO A 414 -9.44 -16.06 -26.01
CA PRO A 414 -9.41 -14.60 -25.98
C PRO A 414 -8.01 -14.01 -26.18
N GLN A 415 -6.94 -14.68 -25.73
CA GLN A 415 -5.58 -14.14 -25.75
C GLN A 415 -5.07 -14.00 -27.18
N LEU A 416 -5.32 -15.00 -28.02
CA LEU A 416 -4.96 -14.97 -29.45
C LEU A 416 -5.99 -14.22 -30.30
N ALA A 417 -7.27 -14.21 -29.92
CA ALA A 417 -8.32 -13.57 -30.71
C ALA A 417 -8.38 -12.04 -30.61
N ILE A 418 -8.26 -11.47 -29.40
CA ILE A 418 -8.45 -10.03 -29.17
C ILE A 418 -7.42 -9.15 -29.92
N PRO A 419 -6.13 -9.55 -30.09
CA PRO A 419 -5.18 -8.83 -30.94
C PRO A 419 -5.62 -8.69 -32.42
N GLY A 420 -6.56 -9.50 -32.90
CA GLY A 420 -7.20 -9.33 -34.21
C GLY A 420 -7.90 -7.98 -34.41
N THR A 421 -8.14 -7.24 -33.33
CA THR A 421 -8.61 -5.84 -33.35
C THR A 421 -7.68 -4.91 -34.15
N LEU A 422 -6.37 -5.15 -34.14
CA LEU A 422 -5.40 -4.34 -34.91
C LEU A 422 -5.61 -4.47 -36.42
N LEU A 423 -5.98 -5.67 -36.89
CA LEU A 423 -6.33 -5.89 -38.30
C LEU A 423 -7.65 -5.20 -38.67
N ALA A 424 -8.63 -5.16 -37.75
CA ALA A 424 -9.86 -4.40 -37.96
C ALA A 424 -9.57 -2.91 -38.17
N ILE A 425 -8.79 -2.29 -37.27
CA ILE A 425 -8.38 -0.88 -37.34
C ILE A 425 -7.66 -0.57 -38.66
N LEU A 426 -6.76 -1.45 -39.10
CA LEU A 426 -6.03 -1.28 -40.36
C LEU A 426 -6.97 -1.34 -41.58
N ILE A 427 -7.87 -2.33 -41.65
CA ILE A 427 -8.83 -2.47 -42.75
C ILE A 427 -9.75 -1.26 -42.81
N THR A 428 -10.32 -0.83 -41.68
CA THR A 428 -11.23 0.32 -41.66
C THR A 428 -10.51 1.62 -41.98
N GLY A 429 -9.29 1.84 -41.47
CA GLY A 429 -8.47 3.01 -41.77
C GLY A 429 -8.13 3.12 -43.26
N VAL A 430 -7.76 2.02 -43.91
CA VAL A 430 -7.52 1.98 -45.36
C VAL A 430 -8.79 2.30 -46.15
N VAL A 431 -9.96 1.80 -45.74
CA VAL A 431 -11.24 2.14 -46.38
C VAL A 431 -11.58 3.61 -46.22
N TYR A 432 -11.40 4.21 -45.03
CA TYR A 432 -11.62 5.65 -44.82
C TYR A 432 -10.68 6.51 -45.68
N LEU A 433 -9.40 6.17 -45.79
CA LEU A 433 -8.47 6.86 -46.70
C LEU A 433 -8.89 6.72 -48.17
N GLY A 434 -9.32 5.52 -48.59
CA GLY A 434 -9.82 5.27 -49.93
C GLY A 434 -11.03 6.14 -50.27
N VAL A 435 -12.03 6.18 -49.38
CA VAL A 435 -13.23 7.03 -49.54
C VAL A 435 -12.88 8.53 -49.52
N ALA A 436 -11.92 8.95 -48.67
CA ALA A 436 -11.48 10.35 -48.62
C ALA A 436 -10.93 10.82 -49.97
N ILE A 437 -10.05 10.00 -50.56
CA ILE A 437 -9.39 10.31 -51.82
C ILE A 437 -10.38 10.22 -52.98
N SER A 438 -11.24 9.19 -53.02
CA SER A 438 -12.20 9.01 -54.12
C SER A 438 -13.33 10.03 -54.14
N THR A 439 -13.82 10.51 -52.99
CA THR A 439 -14.80 11.60 -52.96
C THR A 439 -14.19 12.91 -53.46
N GLY A 440 -13.02 13.30 -52.96
CA GLY A 440 -12.37 14.54 -53.34
C GLY A 440 -11.81 14.56 -54.78
N SER A 441 -11.50 13.41 -55.38
CA SER A 441 -11.03 13.35 -56.78
C SER A 441 -12.13 13.35 -57.84
N CYS A 442 -13.40 13.12 -57.45
CA CYS A 442 -14.50 12.88 -58.37
C CYS A 442 -15.62 13.94 -58.36
N ILE A 443 -15.62 14.82 -57.36
CA ILE A 443 -16.78 15.65 -56.99
C ILE A 443 -16.32 17.06 -56.64
N VAL A 444 -17.01 18.09 -57.14
CA VAL A 444 -16.73 19.49 -56.77
C VAL A 444 -17.37 19.87 -55.43
N ARG A 445 -16.87 20.94 -54.79
CA ARG A 445 -17.36 21.42 -53.48
C ARG A 445 -18.82 21.86 -53.50
N ASP A 446 -19.18 22.59 -54.54
CA ASP A 446 -20.46 23.27 -54.70
C ASP A 446 -21.07 22.91 -56.05
N ALA A 447 -22.38 22.60 -56.08
CA ALA A 447 -23.13 22.35 -57.29
C ALA A 447 -24.59 22.81 -57.15
N SER A 448 -25.13 23.37 -58.25
CA SER A 448 -26.48 23.96 -58.27
C SER A 448 -27.59 22.91 -58.48
N GLY A 449 -27.29 21.81 -59.18
CA GLY A 449 -28.29 20.84 -59.66
C GLY A 449 -29.00 21.23 -60.96
N ASP A 450 -28.89 22.48 -61.40
CA ASP A 450 -29.54 22.98 -62.62
C ASP A 450 -28.75 22.66 -63.90
N VAL A 451 -29.42 22.03 -64.86
CA VAL A 451 -28.89 21.72 -66.20
C VAL A 451 -28.69 22.99 -67.05
N ASN A 452 -29.37 24.08 -66.71
CA ASN A 452 -29.33 25.35 -67.45
C ASN A 452 -28.09 26.20 -67.16
N ASN A 453 -27.26 25.85 -66.16
CA ASN A 453 -26.00 26.56 -65.85
C ASN A 453 -24.84 26.15 -66.78
N THR A 454 -25.15 25.89 -68.05
CA THR A 454 -24.19 25.46 -69.07
C THR A 454 -23.57 26.66 -69.78
N VAL A 455 -22.24 26.66 -69.88
CA VAL A 455 -21.45 27.79 -70.36
C VAL A 455 -21.50 27.86 -71.89
N SER A 456 -22.07 28.94 -72.44
CA SER A 456 -21.95 29.25 -73.86
C SER A 456 -20.51 29.64 -74.23
N SER A 457 -20.07 29.32 -75.46
CA SER A 457 -18.65 29.32 -75.85
C SER A 457 -17.89 30.65 -75.72
N GLN A 458 -18.59 31.78 -75.55
CA GLN A 458 -17.97 33.10 -75.32
C GLN A 458 -17.64 33.38 -73.84
N LEU A 459 -18.14 32.58 -72.89
CA LEU A 459 -17.97 32.80 -71.44
C LEU A 459 -16.95 31.85 -70.78
N MET A 460 -16.31 30.94 -71.53
CA MET A 460 -15.22 30.10 -71.01
C MET A 460 -13.94 30.89 -70.63
N ALA A 461 -13.85 32.18 -70.96
CA ALA A 461 -12.68 33.01 -70.69
C ALA A 461 -12.61 33.58 -69.26
N ASN A 462 -13.73 33.62 -68.51
CA ASN A 462 -13.82 34.27 -67.20
C ASN A 462 -14.01 33.31 -66.02
N CYS A 463 -14.12 32.00 -66.25
CA CYS A 463 -14.31 31.02 -65.18
C CYS A 463 -13.00 30.35 -64.76
N THR A 464 -12.76 30.28 -63.44
CA THR A 464 -11.54 29.72 -62.83
C THR A 464 -11.68 28.29 -62.31
N ASP A 465 -12.91 27.82 -62.11
CA ASP A 465 -13.20 26.62 -61.32
C ASP A 465 -13.15 25.35 -62.20
N ALA A 466 -12.79 24.19 -61.63
CA ALA A 466 -12.57 22.97 -62.42
C ALA A 466 -13.83 22.48 -63.17
N ALA A 467 -15.02 22.79 -62.67
CA ALA A 467 -16.31 22.50 -63.31
C ALA A 467 -16.42 23.11 -64.73
N CYS A 468 -15.78 24.27 -64.98
CA CYS A 468 -15.89 24.97 -66.25
C CYS A 468 -15.17 24.26 -67.41
N LYS A 469 -14.21 23.37 -67.13
CA LYS A 469 -13.65 22.45 -68.15
C LYS A 469 -14.68 21.46 -68.68
N PHE A 470 -15.71 21.17 -67.89
CA PHE A 470 -16.82 20.27 -68.24
C PHE A 470 -18.07 21.03 -68.73
N GLY A 471 -17.96 22.35 -68.93
CA GLY A 471 -19.03 23.19 -69.48
C GLY A 471 -20.06 23.70 -68.46
N PHE A 472 -19.81 23.57 -67.16
CA PHE A 472 -20.69 24.05 -66.08
C PHE A 472 -20.04 25.17 -65.28
N ASP A 473 -20.80 26.23 -64.98
CA ASP A 473 -20.39 27.29 -64.06
C ASP A 473 -21.25 27.26 -62.79
N PHE A 474 -20.61 27.05 -61.64
CA PHE A 474 -21.23 27.03 -60.32
C PHE A 474 -20.80 28.22 -59.45
N SER A 475 -20.11 29.22 -60.00
CA SER A 475 -19.59 30.38 -59.24
C SER A 475 -20.69 31.28 -58.67
N SER A 476 -21.83 31.40 -59.37
CA SER A 476 -23.03 32.13 -58.90
C SER A 476 -23.58 31.56 -57.60
N CYS A 477 -23.69 30.24 -57.56
CA CYS A 477 -24.23 29.41 -56.49
C CYS A 477 -23.43 29.56 -55.17
N ARG A 478 -22.12 29.87 -55.25
CA ARG A 478 -21.22 30.02 -54.09
C ARG A 478 -21.40 31.33 -53.31
N ASN A 479 -21.96 32.37 -53.92
CA ASN A 479 -22.05 33.70 -53.30
C ASN A 479 -23.35 33.94 -52.52
N ASP A 480 -24.43 33.23 -52.85
CA ASP A 480 -25.70 33.31 -52.12
C ASP A 480 -25.71 32.39 -50.90
N LYS A 481 -26.23 32.89 -49.77
CA LYS A 481 -26.37 32.11 -48.52
C LYS A 481 -27.35 30.94 -48.61
N GLU A 482 -28.15 30.88 -49.68
CA GLU A 482 -29.08 29.78 -50.01
C GLU A 482 -28.74 29.12 -51.36
N GLY A 483 -27.59 29.44 -51.96
CA GLY A 483 -27.34 29.21 -53.38
C GLY A 483 -27.14 27.74 -53.81
N CYS A 484 -26.35 26.96 -53.07
CA CYS A 484 -26.00 25.58 -53.46
C CYS A 484 -26.68 24.50 -52.65
N ARG A 485 -27.40 23.62 -53.35
CA ARG A 485 -28.07 22.44 -52.78
C ARG A 485 -27.25 21.15 -52.87
N TYR A 486 -26.27 21.10 -53.76
CA TYR A 486 -25.45 19.90 -54.02
C TYR A 486 -23.94 20.21 -53.93
N GLY A 487 -23.12 19.18 -54.11
CA GLY A 487 -21.67 19.22 -53.92
C GLY A 487 -21.24 18.77 -52.51
N LEU A 488 -19.93 18.56 -52.32
CA LEU A 488 -19.35 18.00 -51.09
C LEU A 488 -19.71 18.77 -49.80
N HIS A 489 -19.92 20.09 -49.89
CA HIS A 489 -20.24 20.92 -48.71
C HIS A 489 -21.70 20.87 -48.29
N ASN A 490 -22.62 20.71 -49.24
CA ASN A 490 -24.04 21.05 -49.04
C ASN A 490 -24.96 19.82 -49.02
N ASP A 491 -24.59 18.75 -49.73
CA ASP A 491 -25.36 17.49 -49.76
C ASP A 491 -24.62 16.38 -48.97
N PHE A 492 -25.27 15.89 -47.92
CA PHE A 492 -24.76 14.79 -47.09
C PHE A 492 -24.98 13.40 -47.73
N GLN A 493 -25.86 13.29 -48.72
CA GLN A 493 -26.16 12.06 -49.47
C GLN A 493 -25.34 11.90 -50.76
N VAL A 494 -24.31 12.72 -50.97
CA VAL A 494 -23.39 12.65 -52.11
C VAL A 494 -22.87 11.23 -52.39
N MET A 495 -22.60 10.41 -51.36
CA MET A 495 -22.16 9.02 -51.58
C MET A 495 -23.25 8.10 -52.15
N SER A 496 -24.53 8.37 -51.86
CA SER A 496 -25.67 7.70 -52.52
C SER A 496 -25.77 8.15 -53.98
N MET A 497 -25.68 9.45 -54.25
CA MET A 497 -25.71 10.06 -55.59
C MET A 497 -24.61 9.49 -56.51
N VAL A 498 -23.38 9.35 -56.02
CA VAL A 498 -22.23 8.85 -56.80
C VAL A 498 -22.35 7.35 -57.12
N SER A 499 -22.91 6.55 -56.22
CA SER A 499 -22.93 5.09 -56.34
C SER A 499 -23.62 4.55 -57.60
N GLY A 500 -23.30 3.31 -57.99
CA GLY A 500 -23.92 2.66 -59.15
C GLY A 500 -25.43 2.49 -58.98
N PHE A 501 -25.87 2.13 -57.78
CA PHE A 501 -27.28 2.03 -57.40
C PHE A 501 -27.52 2.62 -56.00
N GLY A 502 -28.13 3.81 -55.94
CA GLY A 502 -28.35 4.59 -54.71
C GLY A 502 -29.03 3.82 -53.56
N PRO A 503 -30.15 3.10 -53.79
CA PRO A 503 -30.84 2.40 -52.70
C PRO A 503 -30.01 1.33 -51.97
N ILE A 504 -28.94 0.79 -52.59
CA ILE A 504 -27.99 -0.09 -51.90
C ILE A 504 -27.13 0.68 -50.89
N ILE A 505 -26.78 1.95 -51.16
CA ILE A 505 -26.11 2.81 -50.18
C ILE A 505 -27.05 3.13 -49.02
N THR A 506 -28.30 3.49 -49.30
CA THR A 506 -29.33 3.69 -48.27
C THR A 506 -29.48 2.46 -47.36
N ALA A 507 -29.56 1.26 -47.94
CA ALA A 507 -29.58 0.01 -47.17
C ALA A 507 -28.28 -0.22 -46.38
N GLY A 508 -27.13 0.17 -46.92
CA GLY A 508 -25.83 0.18 -46.24
C GLY A 508 -25.77 1.14 -45.04
N ILE A 509 -26.35 2.33 -45.17
CA ILE A 509 -26.48 3.31 -44.10
C ILE A 509 -27.34 2.74 -42.98
N PHE A 510 -28.56 2.26 -43.29
CA PHE A 510 -29.43 1.61 -42.30
C PHE A 510 -28.74 0.43 -41.61
N SER A 511 -27.93 -0.33 -42.36
CA SER A 511 -27.15 -1.43 -41.81
C SER A 511 -26.12 -0.96 -40.79
N ALA A 512 -25.30 0.04 -41.14
CA ALA A 512 -24.26 0.61 -40.27
C ALA A 512 -24.82 1.29 -39.02
N THR A 513 -25.89 2.08 -39.17
CA THR A 513 -26.52 2.82 -38.05
C THR A 513 -27.15 1.86 -37.05
N LEU A 514 -27.99 0.93 -37.51
CA LEU A 514 -28.70 -0.01 -36.64
C LEU A 514 -27.76 -1.04 -36.01
N SER A 515 -26.71 -1.51 -36.71
CA SER A 515 -25.74 -2.45 -36.12
C SER A 515 -24.94 -1.82 -34.98
N SER A 516 -24.41 -0.60 -35.21
CA SER A 516 -23.60 0.13 -34.23
C SER A 516 -24.43 0.59 -33.03
N ALA A 517 -25.68 1.03 -33.27
CA ALA A 517 -26.62 1.37 -32.21
C ALA A 517 -26.96 0.15 -31.34
N LEU A 518 -27.33 -0.98 -31.95
CA LEU A 518 -27.69 -2.21 -31.23
C LEU A 518 -26.51 -2.75 -30.40
N ALA A 519 -25.30 -2.78 -30.98
CA ALA A 519 -24.11 -3.24 -30.27
C ALA A 519 -23.74 -2.33 -29.08
N SER A 520 -23.91 -1.02 -29.21
CA SER A 520 -23.66 -0.05 -28.13
C SER A 520 -24.71 -0.17 -27.02
N LEU A 521 -25.98 -0.35 -27.41
CA LEU A 521 -27.13 -0.53 -26.50
C LEU A 521 -27.04 -1.81 -25.67
N VAL A 522 -26.41 -2.87 -26.20
CA VAL A 522 -26.09 -4.10 -25.45
C VAL A 522 -24.81 -3.97 -24.63
N SER A 523 -23.80 -3.24 -25.12
CA SER A 523 -22.52 -3.08 -24.43
C SER A 523 -22.62 -2.26 -23.14
N ALA A 524 -23.26 -1.09 -23.17
CA ALA A 524 -23.31 -0.19 -22.02
C ALA A 524 -23.93 -0.84 -20.75
N PRO A 525 -25.12 -1.48 -20.82
CA PRO A 525 -25.72 -2.16 -19.67
C PRO A 525 -24.87 -3.30 -19.11
N LYS A 526 -24.16 -4.06 -19.97
CA LYS A 526 -23.36 -5.22 -19.54
C LYS A 526 -22.08 -4.80 -18.83
N VAL A 527 -21.40 -3.76 -19.35
CA VAL A 527 -20.28 -3.12 -18.64
C VAL A 527 -20.74 -2.56 -17.29
N PHE A 528 -21.86 -1.84 -17.28
CA PHE A 528 -22.39 -1.23 -16.07
C PHE A 528 -22.83 -2.27 -15.02
N GLN A 529 -23.49 -3.36 -15.44
CA GLN A 529 -23.88 -4.46 -14.55
C GLN A 529 -22.67 -5.16 -13.93
N ALA A 530 -21.61 -5.40 -14.72
CA ALA A 530 -20.39 -6.02 -14.23
C ALA A 530 -19.69 -5.12 -13.18
N LEU A 531 -19.59 -3.81 -13.45
CA LEU A 531 -19.11 -2.82 -12.49
C LEU A 531 -19.94 -2.82 -11.19
N CYS A 532 -21.26 -2.90 -11.28
CA CYS A 532 -22.14 -2.89 -10.11
C CYS A 532 -22.07 -4.19 -9.30
N LYS A 533 -21.83 -5.35 -9.94
CA LYS A 533 -21.64 -6.65 -9.26
C LYS A 533 -20.40 -6.67 -8.36
N ASP A 534 -19.36 -5.91 -8.72
CA ASP A 534 -18.14 -5.79 -7.91
C ASP A 534 -18.28 -4.81 -6.73
N ASN A 535 -19.43 -4.12 -6.57
CA ASN A 535 -19.75 -3.21 -5.46
C ASN A 535 -18.72 -2.09 -5.16
N ILE A 536 -17.88 -1.73 -6.14
CA ILE A 536 -16.91 -0.63 -6.04
C ILE A 536 -17.59 0.68 -5.62
N TYR A 537 -18.73 0.99 -6.27
CA TYR A 537 -19.57 2.14 -5.95
C TYR A 537 -20.86 1.66 -5.26
N PRO A 538 -21.03 1.85 -3.93
CA PRO A 538 -22.11 1.24 -3.16
C PRO A 538 -23.51 1.70 -3.59
N GLY A 539 -23.64 2.97 -4.00
CA GLY A 539 -24.91 3.53 -4.49
C GLY A 539 -25.40 2.90 -5.80
N LEU A 540 -24.54 2.19 -6.55
CA LEU A 540 -24.90 1.59 -7.84
C LEU A 540 -25.31 0.11 -7.74
N GLY A 541 -25.23 -0.52 -6.55
CA GLY A 541 -25.56 -1.95 -6.37
C GLY A 541 -26.98 -2.33 -6.81
N ILE A 542 -27.91 -1.36 -6.86
CA ILE A 542 -29.28 -1.52 -7.39
C ILE A 542 -29.28 -2.05 -8.85
N PHE A 543 -28.27 -1.72 -9.64
CA PHE A 543 -28.13 -2.12 -11.06
C PHE A 543 -27.39 -3.45 -11.27
N ALA A 544 -26.83 -4.05 -10.21
CA ALA A 544 -26.13 -5.34 -10.29
C ALA A 544 -27.07 -6.53 -10.59
N LYS A 545 -28.34 -6.42 -10.18
CA LYS A 545 -29.33 -7.51 -10.29
C LYS A 545 -29.69 -7.80 -11.74
N GLY A 546 -29.31 -8.98 -12.22
CA GLY A 546 -29.78 -9.56 -13.48
C GLY A 546 -31.19 -10.13 -13.36
N TYR A 547 -31.88 -10.24 -14.49
CA TYR A 547 -33.23 -10.79 -14.61
C TYR A 547 -33.28 -11.86 -15.72
N GLY A 548 -34.22 -12.80 -15.61
CA GLY A 548 -34.38 -13.90 -16.56
C GLY A 548 -33.25 -14.96 -16.49
N LYS A 549 -33.35 -15.99 -17.35
CA LYS A 549 -32.43 -17.14 -17.34
C LYS A 549 -30.97 -16.76 -17.68
N ASN A 550 -30.77 -15.68 -18.43
CA ASN A 550 -29.46 -15.23 -18.91
C ASN A 550 -28.84 -14.12 -18.04
N ASN A 551 -29.44 -13.78 -16.89
CA ASN A 551 -28.99 -12.69 -16.00
C ASN A 551 -28.91 -11.30 -16.67
N GLU A 552 -29.81 -10.99 -17.61
CA GLU A 552 -29.79 -9.75 -18.39
C GLU A 552 -30.08 -8.50 -17.53
N PRO A 553 -29.35 -7.38 -17.71
CA PRO A 553 -29.44 -6.19 -16.87
C PRO A 553 -30.60 -5.24 -17.28
N LEU A 554 -31.86 -5.65 -17.08
CA LEU A 554 -33.04 -4.83 -17.43
C LEU A 554 -32.96 -3.38 -16.90
N ARG A 555 -32.49 -3.18 -15.66
CA ARG A 555 -32.31 -1.83 -15.08
C ARG A 555 -31.22 -1.01 -15.79
N GLY A 556 -30.17 -1.67 -16.29
CA GLY A 556 -29.10 -1.05 -17.07
C GLY A 556 -29.57 -0.69 -18.48
N TYR A 557 -30.40 -1.52 -19.12
CA TYR A 557 -31.03 -1.20 -20.40
C TYR A 557 -31.95 0.03 -20.26
N ILE A 558 -32.77 0.11 -19.22
CA ILE A 558 -33.63 1.29 -18.95
C ILE A 558 -32.80 2.56 -18.71
N LEU A 559 -31.71 2.48 -17.94
CA LEU A 559 -30.80 3.62 -17.71
C LEU A 559 -30.15 4.09 -19.03
N THR A 560 -29.66 3.14 -19.83
CA THR A 560 -29.03 3.41 -21.14
C THR A 560 -30.02 4.02 -22.12
N PHE A 561 -31.26 3.52 -22.16
CA PHE A 561 -32.37 4.07 -22.93
C PHE A 561 -32.69 5.51 -22.50
N GLY A 562 -32.77 5.81 -21.20
CA GLY A 562 -33.03 7.15 -20.69
C GLY A 562 -31.93 8.16 -21.07
N ILE A 563 -30.66 7.74 -20.99
CA ILE A 563 -29.52 8.56 -21.43
C ILE A 563 -29.58 8.77 -22.95
N ALA A 564 -29.74 7.70 -23.73
CA ALA A 564 -29.80 7.79 -25.19
C ALA A 564 -30.95 8.69 -25.66
N LEU A 565 -32.14 8.55 -25.08
CA LEU A 565 -33.31 9.39 -25.40
C LEU A 565 -33.04 10.87 -25.12
N ALA A 566 -32.41 11.21 -23.99
CA ALA A 566 -32.07 12.59 -23.66
C ALA A 566 -31.13 13.24 -24.71
N PHE A 567 -30.19 12.48 -25.26
CA PHE A 567 -29.32 12.96 -26.34
C PHE A 567 -29.99 12.94 -27.73
N ILE A 568 -30.91 12.01 -28.01
CA ILE A 568 -31.72 12.00 -29.25
C ILE A 568 -32.57 13.28 -29.37
N LEU A 569 -33.08 13.82 -28.27
CA LEU A 569 -33.86 15.07 -28.26
C LEU A 569 -33.08 16.30 -28.74
N ILE A 570 -31.74 16.27 -28.73
CA ILE A 570 -30.91 17.34 -29.31
C ILE A 570 -31.08 17.38 -30.84
N ALA A 571 -31.23 16.22 -31.48
CA ALA A 571 -31.47 16.01 -32.91
C ALA A 571 -30.39 16.51 -33.90
N GLU A 572 -29.33 17.17 -33.43
CA GLU A 572 -28.21 17.61 -34.27
C GLU A 572 -26.98 16.71 -34.11
N LEU A 573 -26.63 15.96 -35.17
CA LEU A 573 -25.50 15.01 -35.16
C LEU A 573 -24.15 15.69 -34.85
N ASN A 574 -23.93 16.89 -35.39
CA ASN A 574 -22.66 17.62 -35.29
C ASN A 574 -22.40 18.15 -33.86
N VAL A 575 -23.44 18.33 -33.04
CA VAL A 575 -23.32 18.70 -31.61
C VAL A 575 -23.08 17.48 -30.72
N ILE A 576 -23.68 16.33 -31.06
CA ILE A 576 -23.55 15.09 -30.29
C ILE A 576 -22.16 14.45 -30.48
N ALA A 577 -21.59 14.50 -31.69
CA ALA A 577 -20.33 13.83 -32.02
C ALA A 577 -19.11 14.31 -31.18
N PRO A 578 -18.85 15.62 -30.97
CA PRO A 578 -17.77 16.09 -30.10
C PRO A 578 -17.89 15.63 -28.63
N ILE A 579 -19.12 15.48 -28.12
CA ILE A 579 -19.36 14.99 -26.75
C ILE A 579 -18.91 13.53 -26.64
N ILE A 580 -19.25 12.70 -27.63
CA ILE A 580 -18.84 11.30 -27.71
C ILE A 580 -17.31 11.18 -27.83
N SER A 581 -16.70 12.01 -28.67
CA SER A 581 -15.25 12.07 -28.85
C SER A 581 -14.52 12.37 -27.53
N ASN A 582 -15.01 13.33 -26.73
CA ASN A 582 -14.47 13.64 -25.41
C ASN A 582 -14.48 12.40 -24.48
N PHE A 583 -15.61 11.70 -24.35
CA PHE A 583 -15.70 10.53 -23.46
C PHE A 583 -14.89 9.32 -23.94
N PHE A 584 -14.84 9.05 -25.26
CA PHE A 584 -13.97 7.97 -25.77
C PHE A 584 -12.49 8.31 -25.64
N LEU A 585 -12.06 9.54 -25.95
CA LEU A 585 -10.67 9.98 -25.72
C LEU A 585 -10.27 9.86 -24.25
N ALA A 586 -11.12 10.26 -23.31
CA ALA A 586 -10.89 10.06 -21.87
C ALA A 586 -10.73 8.56 -21.52
N SER A 587 -11.60 7.69 -22.04
CA SER A 587 -11.51 6.25 -21.81
C SER A 587 -10.22 5.64 -22.35
N TYR A 588 -9.78 6.06 -23.55
CA TYR A 588 -8.56 5.58 -24.20
C TYR A 588 -7.30 6.13 -23.52
N ALA A 589 -7.33 7.40 -23.07
CA ALA A 589 -6.27 7.99 -22.25
C ALA A 589 -6.05 7.17 -20.97
N LEU A 590 -7.12 6.79 -20.27
CA LEU A 590 -7.04 5.98 -19.04
C LEU A 590 -6.55 4.55 -19.28
N ILE A 591 -7.00 3.88 -20.35
CA ILE A 591 -6.50 2.55 -20.72
C ILE A 591 -4.99 2.61 -21.00
N ASN A 592 -4.55 3.60 -21.77
CA ASN A 592 -3.14 3.79 -22.11
C ASN A 592 -2.29 4.16 -20.87
N PHE A 593 -2.77 5.07 -20.01
CA PHE A 593 -2.07 5.49 -18.80
C PHE A 593 -1.98 4.38 -17.74
N SER A 594 -3.06 3.64 -17.51
CA SER A 594 -3.08 2.55 -16.51
C SER A 594 -2.15 1.40 -16.88
N VAL A 595 -2.05 1.06 -18.17
CA VAL A 595 -1.11 0.07 -18.72
C VAL A 595 0.35 0.53 -18.59
N PHE A 596 0.63 1.81 -18.80
CA PHE A 596 1.94 2.41 -18.49
C PHE A 596 2.26 2.34 -16.99
N HIS A 597 1.32 2.76 -16.12
CA HIS A 597 1.50 2.75 -14.67
C HIS A 597 1.72 1.33 -14.09
N ALA A 598 0.96 0.34 -14.57
CA ALA A 598 1.14 -1.06 -14.16
C ALA A 598 2.52 -1.62 -14.53
N SER A 599 3.05 -1.21 -15.69
CA SER A 599 4.39 -1.57 -16.14
C SER A 599 5.49 -0.87 -15.33
N LEU A 600 5.33 0.44 -15.07
CA LEU A 600 6.26 1.23 -14.24
C LEU A 600 6.35 0.70 -12.81
N ALA A 601 5.23 0.23 -12.25
CA ALA A 601 5.15 -0.35 -10.92
C ALA A 601 5.78 -1.75 -10.80
N ASN A 602 6.20 -2.38 -11.92
CA ASN A 602 6.72 -3.75 -11.98
C ASN A 602 5.84 -4.76 -11.21
N SER A 603 4.51 -4.63 -11.34
CA SER A 603 3.57 -5.49 -10.62
C SER A 603 3.77 -6.96 -11.00
N PRO A 604 3.96 -7.90 -10.05
CA PRO A 604 4.17 -9.32 -10.38
C PRO A 604 3.02 -9.97 -11.16
N GLY A 605 1.81 -9.41 -11.08
CA GLY A 605 0.61 -9.81 -11.83
C GLY A 605 0.43 -9.07 -13.17
N TRP A 606 1.42 -8.27 -13.60
CA TRP A 606 1.44 -7.59 -14.89
C TRP A 606 2.60 -8.12 -15.74
N ARG A 607 2.30 -9.06 -16.64
CA ARG A 607 3.25 -9.74 -17.53
C ARG A 607 2.66 -9.88 -18.95
N PRO A 608 2.47 -8.78 -19.69
CA PRO A 608 1.93 -8.83 -21.05
C PRO A 608 2.88 -9.60 -21.98
N SER A 609 2.39 -10.67 -22.61
CA SER A 609 3.19 -11.47 -23.56
C SER A 609 3.15 -10.93 -25.00
N PHE A 610 2.40 -9.86 -25.25
CA PHE A 610 2.22 -9.29 -26.58
C PHE A 610 3.48 -8.60 -27.13
N LYS A 611 4.05 -9.15 -28.22
CA LYS A 611 5.37 -8.78 -28.77
C LYS A 611 5.56 -7.31 -29.16
N TYR A 612 4.50 -6.62 -29.60
CA TYR A 612 4.57 -5.22 -30.05
C TYR A 612 4.18 -4.21 -28.95
N TYR A 613 4.03 -4.66 -27.70
CA TYR A 613 3.74 -3.77 -26.58
C TYR A 613 5.00 -3.02 -26.10
N ASN A 614 4.87 -1.72 -25.80
CA ASN A 614 5.90 -0.92 -25.14
C ASN A 614 5.24 0.16 -24.26
N MET A 615 5.64 0.25 -22.99
CA MET A 615 5.06 1.19 -22.03
C MET A 615 5.14 2.66 -22.46
N TRP A 616 6.20 3.06 -23.16
CA TRP A 616 6.40 4.44 -23.60
C TRP A 616 5.47 4.83 -24.76
N VAL A 617 5.11 3.86 -25.60
CA VAL A 617 4.11 4.06 -26.67
C VAL A 617 2.73 4.26 -26.05
N SER A 618 2.38 3.49 -25.01
CA SER A 618 1.15 3.74 -24.23
C SER A 618 1.17 5.10 -23.54
N LEU A 619 2.28 5.55 -22.93
CA LEU A 619 2.36 6.89 -22.37
C LEU A 619 2.16 7.99 -23.42
N ALA A 620 2.81 7.87 -24.59
CA ALA A 620 2.63 8.79 -25.70
C ALA A 620 1.17 8.83 -26.19
N GLY A 621 0.50 7.68 -26.28
CA GLY A 621 -0.93 7.59 -26.60
C GLY A 621 -1.83 8.26 -25.54
N ALA A 622 -1.53 8.10 -24.26
CA ALA A 622 -2.28 8.76 -23.18
C ALA A 622 -2.15 10.29 -23.24
N VAL A 623 -0.94 10.80 -23.45
CA VAL A 623 -0.68 12.23 -23.63
C VAL A 623 -1.38 12.76 -24.89
N LEU A 624 -1.27 12.05 -26.02
CA LEU A 624 -1.93 12.42 -27.28
C LEU A 624 -3.45 12.51 -27.11
N CYS A 625 -4.09 11.51 -26.48
CA CYS A 625 -5.52 11.55 -26.19
C CYS A 625 -5.91 12.77 -25.34
N CYS A 626 -5.17 13.05 -24.26
CA CYS A 626 -5.44 14.22 -23.40
C CYS A 626 -5.27 15.55 -24.16
N VAL A 627 -4.18 15.72 -24.92
CA VAL A 627 -3.94 16.96 -25.69
C VAL A 627 -5.05 17.18 -26.71
N VAL A 628 -5.39 16.16 -27.50
CA VAL A 628 -6.49 16.24 -28.48
C VAL A 628 -7.83 16.57 -27.81
N MET A 629 -8.12 15.95 -26.65
CA MET A 629 -9.33 16.21 -25.87
C MET A 629 -9.43 17.69 -25.42
N PHE A 630 -8.34 18.27 -24.91
CA PHE A 630 -8.28 19.69 -24.53
C PHE A 630 -8.40 20.64 -25.71
N VAL A 631 -7.85 20.29 -26.88
CA VAL A 631 -7.92 21.12 -28.09
C VAL A 631 -9.32 21.11 -28.72
N ILE A 632 -10.05 19.98 -28.64
CA ILE A 632 -11.46 19.91 -29.09
C ILE A 632 -12.34 20.80 -28.22
N ASN A 633 -12.31 20.62 -26.89
CA ASN A 633 -13.09 21.43 -25.97
C ASN A 633 -12.46 21.42 -24.56
N TRP A 634 -11.74 22.49 -24.22
CA TRP A 634 -10.97 22.59 -22.99
C TRP A 634 -11.82 22.49 -21.71
N TRP A 635 -13.03 23.05 -21.67
CA TRP A 635 -13.86 23.06 -20.46
C TRP A 635 -14.53 21.70 -20.25
N ALA A 636 -14.96 21.05 -21.33
CA ALA A 636 -15.50 19.70 -21.27
C ALA A 636 -14.42 18.67 -20.94
N ALA A 637 -13.19 18.85 -21.43
CA ALA A 637 -12.02 18.04 -21.10
C ALA A 637 -11.56 18.22 -19.64
N LEU A 638 -11.64 19.45 -19.11
CA LEU A 638 -11.37 19.73 -17.70
C LEU A 638 -12.41 19.05 -16.81
N LEU A 639 -13.71 19.18 -17.15
CA LEU A 639 -14.80 18.56 -16.41
C LEU A 639 -14.70 17.03 -16.39
N THR A 640 -14.43 16.38 -17.53
CA THR A 640 -14.24 14.92 -17.57
C THR A 640 -13.06 14.49 -16.73
N ASN A 641 -11.90 15.14 -16.85
CA ASN A 641 -10.72 14.83 -16.02
C ASN A 641 -10.96 15.02 -14.51
N VAL A 642 -11.71 16.04 -14.09
CA VAL A 642 -12.09 16.23 -12.67
C VAL A 642 -13.00 15.11 -12.19
N ILE A 643 -13.99 14.68 -13.00
CA ILE A 643 -14.85 13.55 -12.67
C ILE A 643 -14.04 12.25 -12.55
N VAL A 644 -13.14 11.99 -13.51
CA VAL A 644 -12.22 10.84 -13.52
C VAL A 644 -11.39 10.79 -12.24
N LEU A 645 -10.74 11.92 -11.90
CA LEU A 645 -9.89 12.02 -10.72
C LEU A 645 -10.69 11.86 -9.42
N GLY A 646 -11.90 12.43 -9.36
CA GLY A 646 -12.82 12.25 -8.24
C GLY A 646 -13.24 10.79 -8.03
N LEU A 647 -13.54 10.07 -9.12
CA LEU A 647 -13.85 8.63 -9.08
C LEU A 647 -12.64 7.81 -8.61
N TYR A 648 -11.45 8.10 -9.16
CA TYR A 648 -10.20 7.42 -8.76
C TYR A 648 -9.89 7.63 -7.26
N ILE A 649 -9.94 8.88 -6.78
CA ILE A 649 -9.72 9.23 -5.37
C ILE A 649 -10.77 8.56 -4.46
N TYR A 650 -12.04 8.53 -4.88
CA TYR A 650 -13.11 7.88 -4.13
C TYR A 650 -12.84 6.38 -3.91
N VAL A 651 -12.45 5.65 -4.97
CA VAL A 651 -12.14 4.22 -4.87
C VAL A 651 -10.87 3.99 -4.04
N SER A 652 -9.84 4.81 -4.23
CA SER A 652 -8.56 4.70 -3.51
C SER A 652 -8.70 5.00 -2.01
N TYR A 653 -9.58 5.94 -1.62
CA TYR A 653 -9.87 6.23 -0.21
C TYR A 653 -10.75 5.16 0.42
N LYS A 654 -11.80 4.70 -0.28
CA LYS A 654 -12.75 3.73 0.28
C LYS A 654 -12.14 2.34 0.47
N LYS A 655 -11.17 1.94 -0.37
CA LYS A 655 -10.51 0.61 -0.34
C LYS A 655 -11.52 -0.54 -0.19
N PRO A 656 -12.38 -0.79 -1.19
CA PRO A 656 -13.32 -1.91 -1.14
C PRO A 656 -12.60 -3.25 -0.89
N ASP A 657 -13.25 -4.19 -0.20
CA ASP A 657 -12.72 -5.52 0.22
C ASP A 657 -12.51 -6.50 -0.96
N VAL A 658 -11.89 -6.01 -2.02
CA VAL A 658 -11.89 -6.57 -3.36
C VAL A 658 -10.44 -6.72 -3.81
N ASN A 659 -9.79 -7.76 -3.29
CA ASN A 659 -8.36 -8.01 -3.47
C ASN A 659 -8.06 -8.66 -4.84
N TRP A 660 -8.11 -7.86 -5.91
CA TRP A 660 -7.66 -8.29 -7.25
C TRP A 660 -6.15 -8.13 -7.47
N GLY A 661 -5.44 -7.60 -6.46
CA GLY A 661 -4.13 -7.00 -6.64
C GLY A 661 -4.27 -5.61 -7.28
N SER A 662 -3.67 -4.60 -6.67
CA SER A 662 -3.58 -3.27 -7.27
C SER A 662 -2.14 -2.95 -7.67
N SER A 663 -1.97 -2.23 -8.77
CA SER A 663 -0.67 -1.63 -9.12
C SER A 663 -0.15 -0.70 -8.00
N THR A 664 -1.05 -0.02 -7.27
CA THR A 664 -0.70 0.78 -6.09
C THR A 664 -0.17 -0.08 -4.93
N GLN A 665 -0.76 -1.24 -4.68
CA GLN A 665 -0.27 -2.18 -3.65
C GLN A 665 1.09 -2.77 -4.00
N ALA A 666 1.29 -3.19 -5.25
CA ALA A 666 2.58 -3.68 -5.75
C ALA A 666 3.68 -2.61 -5.64
N LEU A 667 3.35 -1.36 -6.00
CA LEU A 667 4.26 -0.23 -5.85
C LEU A 667 4.63 0.02 -4.38
N THR A 668 3.66 -0.01 -3.45
CA THR A 668 3.97 0.15 -2.01
C THR A 668 4.84 -0.97 -1.45
N TYR A 669 4.67 -2.21 -1.92
CA TYR A 669 5.54 -3.33 -1.55
C TYR A 669 6.96 -3.14 -2.10
N HIS A 670 7.09 -2.77 -3.38
CA HIS A 670 8.40 -2.52 -4.00
C HIS A 670 9.13 -1.35 -3.31
N GLN A 671 8.43 -0.26 -3.02
CA GLN A 671 8.96 0.86 -2.23
C GLN A 671 9.41 0.40 -0.84
N ALA A 672 8.58 -0.34 -0.10
CA ALA A 672 8.94 -0.84 1.24
C ALA A 672 10.17 -1.75 1.21
N LEU A 673 10.28 -2.64 0.22
CA LEU A 673 11.45 -3.50 0.01
C LEU A 673 12.70 -2.67 -0.31
N THR A 674 12.64 -1.76 -1.28
CA THR A 674 13.76 -0.90 -1.66
C THR A 674 14.21 0.01 -0.51
N HIS A 675 13.28 0.57 0.26
CA HIS A 675 13.60 1.37 1.44
C HIS A 675 14.25 0.53 2.55
N THR A 676 13.79 -0.70 2.77
CA THR A 676 14.38 -1.61 3.77
C THR A 676 15.79 -2.07 3.36
N LEU A 677 16.00 -2.36 2.07
CA LEU A 677 17.32 -2.69 1.53
C LEU A 677 18.29 -1.50 1.64
N ARG A 678 17.85 -0.28 1.29
CA ARG A 678 18.65 0.94 1.47
C ARG A 678 19.00 1.18 2.95
N LEU A 679 18.06 0.96 3.86
CA LEU A 679 18.29 1.07 5.30
C LEU A 679 19.34 0.04 5.77
N SER A 680 19.40 -1.14 5.16
CA SER A 680 20.42 -2.15 5.47
C SER A 680 21.85 -1.74 5.12
N GLY A 681 22.03 -0.79 4.21
CA GLY A 681 23.35 -0.22 3.87
C GLY A 681 23.79 0.94 4.75
N VAL A 682 23.02 1.31 5.78
CA VAL A 682 23.37 2.40 6.71
C VAL A 682 24.12 1.83 7.92
N GLU A 683 25.20 2.49 8.32
CA GLU A 683 25.98 2.18 9.52
C GLU A 683 25.23 2.54 10.81
N ASP A 684 25.51 1.78 11.88
CA ASP A 684 24.89 2.01 13.19
C ASP A 684 25.50 3.24 13.86
N HIS A 685 24.67 4.24 14.15
CA HIS A 685 25.11 5.47 14.81
C HIS A 685 24.16 5.85 15.95
N ILE A 686 24.70 6.27 17.10
CA ILE A 686 23.96 6.55 18.34
C ILE A 686 22.74 7.48 18.11
N LYS A 687 22.93 8.58 17.34
CA LYS A 687 21.85 9.51 16.93
C LYS A 687 20.65 8.85 16.22
N ASN A 688 20.90 7.74 15.53
CA ASN A 688 19.89 6.97 14.80
C ASN A 688 19.24 5.89 15.67
N PHE A 689 19.73 5.65 16.88
CA PHE A 689 19.14 4.69 17.82
C PHE A 689 17.67 5.02 18.08
N ARG A 690 16.81 4.00 18.02
CA ARG A 690 15.40 4.07 18.41
C ARG A 690 15.09 2.81 19.23
N PRO A 691 14.25 2.88 20.28
CA PRO A 691 13.76 1.68 20.93
C PRO A 691 12.90 0.89 19.93
N GLN A 692 13.35 -0.31 19.60
CA GLN A 692 12.65 -1.25 18.73
C GLN A 692 12.17 -2.40 19.62
N CYS A 693 10.90 -2.39 20.00
CA CYS A 693 10.40 -3.24 21.08
C CYS A 693 9.75 -4.53 20.56
N LEU A 694 10.24 -5.67 21.03
CA LEU A 694 9.52 -6.94 21.02
C LEU A 694 8.75 -7.04 22.34
N VAL A 695 7.42 -7.02 22.27
CA VAL A 695 6.52 -7.01 23.44
C VAL A 695 5.85 -8.37 23.57
N MET A 696 6.07 -9.06 24.68
CA MET A 696 5.49 -10.38 24.94
C MET A 696 4.06 -10.23 25.49
N THR A 697 3.15 -9.78 24.61
CA THR A 697 1.74 -9.55 24.95
C THR A 697 0.94 -10.84 25.12
N GLY A 698 1.39 -11.94 24.51
CA GLY A 698 0.46 -13.03 24.17
C GLY A 698 -0.55 -12.50 23.14
N TYR A 699 -1.84 -12.85 23.27
CA TYR A 699 -2.87 -12.21 22.45
C TYR A 699 -2.94 -10.69 22.75
N PRO A 700 -2.94 -9.81 21.73
CA PRO A 700 -2.93 -8.35 21.96
C PRO A 700 -4.10 -7.80 22.78
N ASN A 701 -5.23 -8.49 22.81
CA ASN A 701 -6.40 -8.13 23.62
C ASN A 701 -6.29 -8.54 25.09
N SER A 702 -5.46 -9.53 25.44
CA SER A 702 -5.36 -10.04 26.83
C SER A 702 -4.56 -9.13 27.76
N ARG A 703 -3.61 -8.33 27.23
CA ARG A 703 -2.72 -7.46 28.03
C ARG A 703 -2.67 -6.02 27.48
N PRO A 704 -3.80 -5.29 27.44
CA PRO A 704 -3.87 -3.99 26.78
C PRO A 704 -2.99 -2.91 27.44
N ALA A 705 -2.84 -2.90 28.77
CA ALA A 705 -1.97 -1.92 29.44
C ALA A 705 -0.50 -2.00 28.99
N LEU A 706 0.02 -3.22 28.77
CA LEU A 706 1.38 -3.43 28.27
C LEU A 706 1.51 -2.89 26.84
N LEU A 707 0.51 -3.18 26.00
CA LEU A 707 0.43 -2.70 24.62
C LEU A 707 0.37 -1.16 24.56
N ASP A 708 -0.51 -0.53 25.35
CA ASP A 708 -0.71 0.92 25.37
C ASP A 708 0.50 1.70 25.89
N LEU A 709 1.19 1.18 26.91
CA LEU A 709 2.40 1.82 27.44
C LEU A 709 3.54 1.79 26.42
N VAL A 710 3.79 0.63 25.79
CA VAL A 710 4.86 0.53 24.77
C VAL A 710 4.51 1.29 23.50
N HIS A 711 3.24 1.25 23.06
CA HIS A 711 2.77 2.09 21.95
C HIS A 711 3.00 3.58 22.25
N SER A 712 2.81 4.02 23.50
CA SER A 712 2.99 5.43 23.85
C SER A 712 4.40 5.94 23.49
N PHE A 713 5.49 5.27 23.88
CA PHE A 713 6.84 5.74 23.57
C PHE A 713 7.33 5.35 22.15
N THR A 714 6.86 4.24 21.57
CA THR A 714 7.25 3.82 20.21
C THR A 714 6.50 4.55 19.08
N LYS A 715 5.29 5.09 19.32
CA LYS A 715 4.42 5.70 18.29
C LYS A 715 5.13 6.77 17.45
N ASN A 716 5.29 6.47 16.17
CA ASN A 716 6.01 7.27 15.15
C ASN A 716 7.52 7.50 15.42
N VAL A 717 8.14 6.72 16.30
CA VAL A 717 9.55 6.86 16.70
C VAL A 717 10.34 5.59 16.44
N GLY A 718 9.79 4.43 16.80
CA GLY A 718 10.45 3.13 16.74
C GLY A 718 9.54 2.03 16.21
N LEU A 719 10.12 0.84 16.08
CA LEU A 719 9.42 -0.38 15.69
C LEU A 719 8.76 -1.01 16.93
N MET A 720 7.55 -1.52 16.78
CA MET A 720 6.84 -2.27 17.83
C MET A 720 6.34 -3.58 17.24
N ILE A 721 6.64 -4.70 17.91
CA ILE A 721 6.25 -6.04 17.50
C ILE A 721 5.63 -6.75 18.70
N CYS A 722 4.43 -7.27 18.55
CA CYS A 722 3.72 -8.06 19.56
C CYS A 722 4.03 -9.54 19.34
N GLY A 723 4.88 -10.09 20.20
CA GLY A 723 5.23 -11.51 20.23
C GLY A 723 4.20 -12.34 21.01
N HIS A 724 3.84 -13.49 20.45
CA HIS A 724 2.99 -14.48 21.10
C HIS A 724 3.55 -15.88 20.85
N VAL A 725 3.87 -16.60 21.92
CA VAL A 725 4.23 -18.02 21.87
C VAL A 725 2.99 -18.85 22.15
N ARG A 726 2.52 -19.60 21.15
CA ARG A 726 1.54 -20.69 21.33
C ARG A 726 2.29 -21.94 21.79
N MET A 727 2.05 -22.35 23.04
CA MET A 727 2.57 -23.59 23.60
C MET A 727 1.72 -24.78 23.15
N GLY A 728 2.33 -25.91 22.78
CA GLY A 728 1.59 -27.14 22.46
C GLY A 728 2.43 -28.33 22.04
N TYR A 729 2.00 -29.53 22.45
CA TYR A 729 2.78 -30.78 22.32
C TYR A 729 2.41 -31.67 21.11
N ARG A 730 1.40 -31.31 20.31
CA ARG A 730 0.96 -32.14 19.15
C ARG A 730 0.46 -31.31 17.98
N ARG A 731 0.98 -31.63 16.78
CA ARG A 731 0.57 -31.17 15.44
C ARG A 731 0.00 -29.74 15.40
N PRO A 732 0.86 -28.70 15.39
CA PRO A 732 0.42 -27.31 15.27
C PRO A 732 -0.54 -27.06 14.11
N ASN A 733 -1.66 -26.40 14.40
CA ASN A 733 -2.62 -25.96 13.39
C ASN A 733 -2.15 -24.67 12.71
N TYR A 734 -1.15 -24.77 11.83
CA TYR A 734 -0.58 -23.61 11.12
C TYR A 734 -1.61 -22.80 10.32
N LYS A 735 -2.69 -23.44 9.85
CA LYS A 735 -3.80 -22.76 9.15
C LYS A 735 -4.54 -21.80 10.09
N GLU A 736 -4.83 -22.25 11.31
CA GLU A 736 -5.44 -21.42 12.34
C GLU A 736 -4.50 -20.28 12.76
N LEU A 737 -3.22 -20.57 12.99
CA LEU A 737 -2.20 -19.57 13.33
C LEU A 737 -2.14 -18.42 12.31
N ALA A 738 -2.18 -18.74 11.01
CA ALA A 738 -2.21 -17.74 9.94
C ALA A 738 -3.52 -16.92 9.92
N THR A 739 -4.67 -17.54 10.19
CA THR A 739 -5.95 -16.81 10.30
C THR A 739 -6.02 -15.93 11.55
N GLU A 740 -5.45 -16.38 12.68
CA GLU A 740 -5.29 -15.57 13.89
C GLU A 740 -4.35 -14.41 13.65
N GLN A 741 -3.23 -14.61 12.96
CA GLN A 741 -2.30 -13.54 12.62
C GLN A 741 -3.00 -12.42 11.84
N ALA A 742 -3.77 -12.78 10.81
CA ALA A 742 -4.57 -11.80 10.07
C ALA A 742 -5.67 -11.14 10.94
N ARG A 743 -6.32 -11.89 11.84
CA ARG A 743 -7.35 -11.37 12.75
C ARG A 743 -6.78 -10.34 13.72
N TYR A 744 -5.70 -10.68 14.44
CA TYR A 744 -5.10 -9.79 15.43
C TYR A 744 -4.35 -8.62 14.79
N GLN A 745 -3.76 -8.77 13.61
CA GLN A 745 -3.20 -7.64 12.86
C GLN A 745 -4.29 -6.63 12.45
N ARG A 746 -5.47 -7.10 12.02
CA ARG A 746 -6.63 -6.20 11.78
C ARG A 746 -7.13 -5.55 13.06
N TRP A 747 -7.15 -6.27 14.19
CA TRP A 747 -7.53 -5.71 15.49
C TRP A 747 -6.57 -4.57 15.91
N LEU A 748 -5.25 -4.78 15.82
CA LEU A 748 -4.25 -3.73 16.08
C LEU A 748 -4.45 -2.50 15.19
N LEU A 749 -4.71 -2.70 13.89
CA LEU A 749 -4.99 -1.61 12.95
C LEU A 749 -6.28 -0.85 13.29
N LYS A 750 -7.34 -1.56 13.72
CA LYS A 750 -8.61 -0.94 14.15
C LYS A 750 -8.42 -0.06 15.39
N HIS A 751 -7.56 -0.44 16.33
CA HIS A 751 -7.25 0.31 17.55
C HIS A 751 -6.10 1.33 17.38
N GLU A 752 -5.75 1.73 16.15
CA GLU A 752 -4.61 2.63 15.82
C GLU A 752 -3.25 2.22 16.44
N CYS A 753 -3.08 0.95 16.80
CA CYS A 753 -1.85 0.41 17.37
C CYS A 753 -0.88 0.11 16.22
N LYS A 754 0.18 0.91 16.10
CA LYS A 754 1.20 0.79 15.05
C LYS A 754 2.22 -0.29 15.40
N ALA A 755 1.75 -1.53 15.46
CA ALA A 755 2.54 -2.70 15.78
C ALA A 755 2.32 -3.85 14.77
N PHE A 756 3.33 -4.69 14.61
CA PHE A 756 3.23 -5.95 13.88
C PHE A 756 2.95 -7.10 14.84
N TYR A 757 2.11 -8.07 14.47
CA TYR A 757 1.85 -9.25 15.29
C TYR A 757 2.56 -10.49 14.72
N THR A 758 3.39 -11.11 15.56
CA THR A 758 4.24 -12.27 15.22
C THR A 758 3.95 -13.42 16.19
N PRO A 759 3.03 -14.33 15.83
CA PRO A 759 2.81 -15.55 16.58
C PRO A 759 3.83 -16.63 16.17
N VAL A 760 4.38 -17.34 17.15
CA VAL A 760 5.23 -18.52 16.96
C VAL A 760 4.64 -19.71 17.71
N PHE A 761 4.97 -20.91 17.25
CA PHE A 761 4.63 -22.16 17.93
C PHE A 761 5.89 -22.78 18.50
N ALA A 762 5.84 -23.20 19.76
CA ALA A 762 6.93 -23.89 20.45
C ALA A 762 6.33 -24.84 21.49
N GLU A 763 7.15 -25.76 22.01
CA GLU A 763 6.73 -26.60 23.14
C GLU A 763 6.77 -25.76 24.42
N ASP A 764 7.87 -25.04 24.65
CA ASP A 764 8.10 -24.17 25.79
C ASP A 764 8.09 -22.67 25.46
N LEU A 765 7.68 -21.86 26.44
CA LEU A 765 7.71 -20.39 26.36
C LEU A 765 9.14 -19.84 26.15
N LYS A 766 10.15 -20.47 26.77
CA LYS A 766 11.58 -20.12 26.60
C LYS A 766 12.02 -20.26 25.14
N GLN A 767 11.87 -21.46 24.57
CA GLN A 767 12.26 -21.76 23.19
C GLN A 767 11.52 -20.87 22.17
N GLY A 768 10.20 -20.68 22.35
CA GLY A 768 9.44 -19.78 21.47
C GLY A 768 9.91 -18.31 21.56
N THR A 769 10.36 -17.88 22.73
CA THR A 769 10.92 -16.53 22.91
C THR A 769 12.31 -16.41 22.28
N GLN A 770 13.15 -17.45 22.33
CA GLN A 770 14.43 -17.48 21.60
C GLN A 770 14.22 -17.33 20.09
N TYR A 771 13.23 -18.04 19.51
CA TYR A 771 12.86 -17.86 18.09
C TYR A 771 12.47 -16.41 17.78
N LEU A 772 11.67 -15.77 18.66
CA LEU A 772 11.29 -14.37 18.48
C LEU A 772 12.47 -13.40 18.63
N LEU A 773 13.41 -13.64 19.56
CA LEU A 773 14.58 -12.77 19.74
C LEU A 773 15.53 -12.84 18.53
N GLN A 774 15.76 -14.02 17.97
CA GLN A 774 16.75 -14.22 16.90
C GLN A 774 16.20 -13.94 15.48
N ALA A 775 14.97 -14.37 15.20
CA ALA A 775 14.42 -14.40 13.83
C ALA A 775 13.46 -13.24 13.49
N THR A 776 13.05 -12.42 14.46
CA THR A 776 12.04 -11.37 14.23
C THR A 776 12.63 -10.16 13.51
N GLY A 777 11.92 -9.68 12.48
CA GLY A 777 12.24 -8.45 11.75
C GLY A 777 13.02 -8.65 10.45
N LEU A 778 13.33 -7.56 9.75
CA LEU A 778 13.96 -7.59 8.42
C LEU A 778 15.06 -6.53 8.28
N GLY A 779 16.28 -6.95 7.93
CA GLY A 779 17.43 -6.05 7.84
C GLY A 779 17.70 -5.32 9.15
N ARG A 780 17.67 -3.98 9.13
CA ARG A 780 17.75 -3.10 10.31
C ARG A 780 16.42 -2.89 11.05
N LEU A 781 15.29 -3.36 10.50
CA LEU A 781 13.98 -3.32 11.15
C LEU A 781 13.79 -4.58 12.00
N LYS A 782 14.62 -4.71 13.04
CA LYS A 782 14.58 -5.79 14.05
C LYS A 782 14.31 -5.21 15.43
N PRO A 783 13.81 -6.00 16.41
CA PRO A 783 13.76 -5.55 17.80
C PRO A 783 15.17 -5.47 18.40
N ASN A 784 15.35 -4.56 19.37
CA ASN A 784 16.56 -4.38 20.18
C ASN A 784 16.25 -4.34 21.69
N THR A 785 14.98 -4.33 22.06
CA THR A 785 14.50 -4.28 23.45
C THR A 785 13.39 -5.30 23.63
N LEU A 786 13.56 -6.26 24.55
CA LEU A 786 12.50 -7.17 24.99
C LEU A 786 11.66 -6.49 26.09
N VAL A 787 10.34 -6.52 25.94
CA VAL A 787 9.40 -5.98 26.93
C VAL A 787 8.47 -7.09 27.43
N LEU A 788 8.52 -7.33 28.74
CA LEU A 788 7.75 -8.34 29.46
C LEU A 788 6.75 -7.69 30.42
N GLY A 789 5.66 -8.40 30.69
CA GLY A 789 4.88 -8.18 31.91
C GLY A 789 5.51 -8.91 33.10
N PHE A 790 5.41 -8.35 34.30
CA PHE A 790 5.78 -9.02 35.54
C PHE A 790 4.83 -10.19 35.85
N LYS A 791 5.36 -11.33 36.27
CA LYS A 791 4.58 -12.52 36.64
C LYS A 791 4.12 -12.42 38.11
N ASN A 792 2.91 -11.90 38.34
CA ASN A 792 2.35 -11.77 39.70
C ASN A 792 2.07 -13.15 40.35
N ASP A 793 1.65 -14.15 39.58
CA ASP A 793 1.24 -15.49 40.01
C ASP A 793 2.41 -16.47 40.20
N TRP A 794 3.60 -15.97 40.52
CA TRP A 794 4.82 -16.78 40.60
C TRP A 794 4.89 -17.73 41.81
N ARG A 795 4.08 -17.47 42.85
CA ARG A 795 4.02 -18.32 44.06
C ARG A 795 2.98 -19.43 44.00
N ASP A 796 1.89 -19.20 43.25
CA ASP A 796 0.75 -20.10 43.16
C ASP A 796 0.90 -21.14 42.03
N GLY A 797 1.76 -20.85 41.05
CA GLY A 797 2.02 -21.69 39.88
C GLY A 797 3.23 -22.63 40.04
N ASP A 798 3.43 -23.48 39.05
CA ASP A 798 4.62 -24.34 38.95
C ASP A 798 5.90 -23.51 38.76
N MET A 799 6.91 -23.78 39.59
CA MET A 799 8.21 -23.12 39.63
C MET A 799 9.00 -23.23 38.32
N MET A 800 8.76 -24.24 37.50
CA MET A 800 9.33 -24.32 36.15
C MET A 800 8.95 -23.09 35.28
N ASN A 801 7.78 -22.49 35.53
CA ASN A 801 7.37 -21.25 34.85
C ASN A 801 8.15 -20.02 35.33
N VAL A 802 8.72 -20.05 36.54
CA VAL A 802 9.59 -18.99 37.07
C VAL A 802 10.99 -19.14 36.48
N GLU A 803 11.50 -20.38 36.42
CA GLU A 803 12.78 -20.70 35.78
C GLU A 803 12.77 -20.29 34.30
N THR A 804 11.72 -20.64 33.55
CA THR A 804 11.57 -20.20 32.15
C THR A 804 11.40 -18.68 32.02
N TYR A 805 10.73 -18.01 32.97
CA TYR A 805 10.59 -16.54 32.96
C TYR A 805 11.92 -15.82 33.18
N ILE A 806 12.71 -16.24 34.16
CA ILE A 806 14.04 -15.69 34.43
C ILE A 806 15.01 -16.05 33.30
N SER A 807 14.98 -17.29 32.81
CA SER A 807 15.72 -17.71 31.61
C SER A 807 15.45 -16.80 30.40
N MET A 808 14.22 -16.37 30.13
CA MET A 808 13.94 -15.43 29.02
C MET A 808 14.62 -14.07 29.19
N ILE A 809 14.81 -13.60 30.43
CA ILE A 809 15.52 -12.35 30.71
C ILE A 809 17.03 -12.55 30.47
N HIS A 810 17.60 -13.69 30.89
CA HIS A 810 18.99 -14.04 30.57
C HIS A 810 19.22 -14.20 29.07
N ASP A 811 18.40 -14.98 28.37
CA ASP A 811 18.53 -15.19 26.92
C ASP A 811 18.43 -13.87 26.12
N ALA A 812 17.67 -12.87 26.61
CA ALA A 812 17.64 -11.54 26.03
C ALA A 812 18.94 -10.75 26.26
N PHE A 813 19.50 -10.85 27.46
CA PHE A 813 20.80 -10.25 27.76
C PHE A 813 21.93 -10.90 26.95
N ASP A 814 21.98 -12.23 26.87
CA ASP A 814 22.96 -12.99 26.07
C ASP A 814 22.99 -12.48 24.62
N LEU A 815 21.82 -12.22 24.03
CA LEU A 815 21.64 -11.68 22.67
C LEU A 815 21.83 -10.14 22.54
N GLN A 816 22.31 -9.47 23.59
CA GLN A 816 22.53 -8.01 23.64
C GLN A 816 21.26 -7.15 23.44
N PHE A 817 20.11 -7.62 23.94
CA PHE A 817 18.88 -6.83 24.00
C PHE A 817 18.80 -6.02 25.29
N GLY A 818 18.13 -4.86 25.24
CA GLY A 818 17.61 -4.23 26.45
C GLY A 818 16.45 -5.04 27.02
N ALA A 819 16.32 -5.13 28.34
CA ALA A 819 15.22 -5.80 29.02
C ALA A 819 14.33 -4.77 29.76
N VAL A 820 13.02 -4.88 29.59
CA VAL A 820 12.03 -4.01 30.23
C VAL A 820 10.92 -4.86 30.83
N VAL A 821 10.65 -4.69 32.14
CA VAL A 821 9.59 -5.40 32.85
C VAL A 821 8.59 -4.41 33.43
N LEU A 822 7.33 -4.51 33.03
CA LEU A 822 6.22 -3.70 33.57
C LEU A 822 5.49 -4.46 34.69
N ARG A 823 5.35 -3.85 35.87
CA ARG A 823 4.48 -4.35 36.94
C ARG A 823 3.35 -3.36 37.25
N LEU A 824 2.14 -3.89 37.43
CA LEU A 824 0.96 -3.22 37.97
C LEU A 824 0.52 -3.95 39.25
N LYS A 825 -0.16 -3.24 40.18
CA LYS A 825 -0.60 -3.83 41.46
C LYS A 825 -1.56 -5.00 41.26
N GLU A 826 -2.56 -4.81 40.39
CA GLU A 826 -3.62 -5.78 40.10
C GLU A 826 -3.17 -6.88 39.11
N GLY A 827 -2.11 -6.63 38.35
CA GLY A 827 -1.64 -7.50 37.25
C GLY A 827 -1.95 -6.95 35.87
N LEU A 828 -1.67 -7.77 34.85
CA LEU A 828 -1.72 -7.36 33.43
C LEU A 828 -2.66 -8.23 32.57
N ASP A 829 -3.06 -9.42 33.04
CA ASP A 829 -3.79 -10.40 32.23
C ASP A 829 -5.30 -10.32 32.47
N VAL A 830 -6.03 -10.08 31.38
CA VAL A 830 -7.49 -9.87 31.34
C VAL A 830 -8.20 -11.07 30.68
N SER A 831 -7.46 -12.13 30.31
CA SER A 831 -7.97 -13.22 29.48
C SER A 831 -9.17 -13.97 30.07
N HIS A 832 -9.25 -14.13 31.40
CA HIS A 832 -10.36 -14.81 32.08
C HIS A 832 -11.68 -14.02 32.07
N ILE A 833 -11.61 -12.70 31.89
CA ILE A 833 -12.78 -11.81 31.84
C ILE A 833 -13.37 -11.75 30.42
N GLN A 834 -12.65 -12.23 29.41
CA GLN A 834 -12.97 -11.99 28.00
C GLN A 834 -13.96 -13.00 27.40
N GLY A 835 -15.23 -12.83 27.80
CA GLY A 835 -16.40 -13.39 27.12
C GLY A 835 -17.51 -12.34 26.97
N GLN A 836 -17.85 -11.98 25.73
CA GLN A 836 -18.95 -11.08 25.29
C GLN A 836 -18.98 -9.63 25.82
N ALA A 837 -18.70 -9.36 27.09
CA ALA A 837 -18.92 -8.04 27.71
C ALA A 837 -18.01 -6.92 27.17
N LEU A 838 -16.75 -7.23 26.80
CA LEU A 838 -15.78 -6.19 26.42
C LEU A 838 -16.04 -5.63 25.02
N ASP A 839 -16.42 -6.46 24.04
CA ASP A 839 -16.80 -5.97 22.70
C ASP A 839 -18.10 -5.15 22.74
N GLU A 840 -19.06 -5.51 23.59
CA GLU A 840 -20.29 -4.72 23.79
C GLU A 840 -20.01 -3.37 24.46
N LEU A 841 -19.10 -3.32 25.46
CA LEU A 841 -18.71 -2.07 26.13
C LEU A 841 -17.82 -1.17 25.27
N LEU A 842 -16.91 -1.72 24.47
CA LEU A 842 -16.10 -0.94 23.52
C LEU A 842 -16.96 -0.34 22.41
N SER A 843 -17.97 -1.08 21.92
CA SER A 843 -18.92 -0.55 20.93
C SER A 843 -19.88 0.51 21.49
N SER A 844 -20.05 0.62 22.82
CA SER A 844 -21.00 1.58 23.41
C SER A 844 -20.45 3.00 23.56
N GLN A 845 -19.13 3.21 23.46
CA GLN A 845 -18.52 4.55 23.53
C GLN A 845 -18.37 5.25 22.16
N GLU A 846 -18.34 4.51 21.04
CA GLU A 846 -18.24 5.09 19.69
C GLU A 846 -19.62 5.39 19.07
N LYS A 847 -20.31 6.42 19.56
CA LYS A 847 -21.45 7.01 18.83
C LYS A 847 -21.00 8.10 17.85
N SER A 848 -20.66 7.68 16.64
CA SER A 848 -20.81 8.49 15.43
C SER A 848 -21.52 7.67 14.33
N PRO A 849 -22.25 8.29 13.40
CA PRO A 849 -23.28 7.57 12.63
C PRO A 849 -22.71 6.92 11.35
N ALA A 850 -22.26 5.67 11.46
CA ALA A 850 -22.09 4.78 10.32
C ALA A 850 -22.90 3.49 10.54
N LYS A 851 -23.92 3.27 9.69
CA LYS A 851 -24.61 1.97 9.63
C LYS A 851 -23.79 1.06 8.72
N ASP A 852 -23.17 0.03 9.29
CA ASP A 852 -22.77 -1.15 8.52
C ASP A 852 -23.38 -2.41 9.13
N VAL A 853 -23.84 -3.29 8.24
CA VAL A 853 -24.65 -4.47 8.56
C VAL A 853 -23.71 -5.66 8.79
N ILE A 854 -23.70 -6.18 10.01
CA ILE A 854 -23.03 -7.46 10.29
C ILE A 854 -23.89 -8.57 9.69
N VAL A 855 -23.38 -9.21 8.63
CA VAL A 855 -23.98 -10.42 8.04
C VAL A 855 -23.31 -11.64 8.67
N SER A 856 -24.10 -12.46 9.36
CA SER A 856 -23.71 -13.78 9.80
C SER A 856 -23.47 -14.69 8.59
N ILE A 857 -22.35 -15.43 8.61
CA ILE A 857 -22.08 -16.45 7.58
C ILE A 857 -22.84 -17.71 7.98
N ASP A 858 -24.09 -17.82 7.51
CA ASP A 858 -24.81 -19.09 7.51
C ASP A 858 -24.27 -19.97 6.37
N THR A 859 -23.60 -21.06 6.72
CA THR A 859 -23.30 -22.14 5.78
C THR A 859 -24.52 -23.04 5.62
N SER A 860 -25.55 -22.56 4.92
CA SER A 860 -26.62 -23.43 4.44
C SER A 860 -26.09 -24.27 3.27
N LYS A 861 -26.16 -25.59 3.43
CA LYS A 861 -25.74 -26.58 2.43
C LYS A 861 -26.96 -27.44 2.09
N ASP A 862 -27.75 -26.98 1.14
CA ASP A 862 -28.87 -27.76 0.61
C ASP A 862 -28.35 -28.83 -0.36
N SER A 863 -28.59 -30.09 0.00
CA SER A 863 -28.53 -31.23 -0.90
C SER A 863 -29.60 -32.23 -0.44
N ASP A 864 -30.73 -32.25 -1.15
CA ASP A 864 -31.90 -33.07 -0.83
C ASP A 864 -31.65 -34.57 -0.99
N ALA A 865 -32.29 -35.34 -0.10
CA ALA A 865 -32.68 -36.76 -0.21
C ALA A 865 -31.56 -37.82 -0.51
N ASP A 866 -31.57 -39.02 0.07
CA ASP A 866 -32.67 -39.74 0.72
C ASP A 866 -32.16 -40.82 1.71
N SER A 867 -33.11 -41.37 2.49
CA SER A 867 -33.07 -42.64 3.23
C SER A 867 -32.41 -42.77 4.64
N SER A 868 -33.31 -43.01 5.61
CA SER A 868 -33.20 -43.92 6.76
C SER A 868 -32.61 -43.43 8.12
N LYS A 869 -33.28 -43.88 9.19
CA LYS A 869 -33.15 -43.46 10.60
C LYS A 869 -32.06 -44.24 11.36
N PRO A 870 -31.53 -43.70 12.49
CA PRO A 870 -30.40 -44.27 13.22
C PRO A 870 -30.80 -45.35 14.24
N SER A 871 -29.81 -46.13 14.71
CA SER A 871 -29.98 -47.12 15.77
C SER A 871 -28.92 -47.04 16.89
N SER A 872 -29.35 -46.41 18.00
CA SER A 872 -29.12 -46.86 19.38
C SER A 872 -27.75 -46.71 20.09
N LYS A 873 -27.90 -46.49 21.42
CA LYS A 873 -26.98 -46.76 22.55
C LYS A 873 -25.74 -45.85 22.68
N ALA A 874 -25.71 -44.95 23.67
CA ALA A 874 -25.48 -45.16 25.13
C ALA A 874 -23.97 -45.00 25.47
N THR A 875 -23.52 -44.55 26.65
CA THR A 875 -24.14 -44.52 28.00
C THR A 875 -23.47 -43.44 28.88
N SER A 876 -24.11 -43.10 30.02
CA SER A 876 -23.52 -42.52 31.26
C SER A 876 -23.09 -41.04 31.24
N LEU A 877 -23.11 -40.28 32.36
CA LEU A 877 -23.83 -40.39 33.66
C LEU A 877 -23.85 -38.96 34.30
N GLN A 878 -25.02 -38.52 34.78
CA GLN A 878 -25.32 -37.96 36.14
C GLN A 878 -24.25 -37.16 36.94
N ASN A 879 -24.54 -36.12 37.74
CA ASN A 879 -25.79 -35.67 38.42
C ASN A 879 -25.73 -34.17 38.82
N SER A 880 -26.88 -33.48 38.89
CA SER A 880 -27.26 -32.47 39.91
C SER A 880 -28.68 -31.91 39.64
N PRO A 881 -29.43 -31.38 40.64
CA PRO A 881 -30.78 -31.91 40.88
C PRO A 881 -31.97 -31.04 40.44
N ALA A 882 -33.16 -31.66 40.50
CA ALA A 882 -34.46 -31.15 40.07
C ALA A 882 -35.14 -30.21 41.08
N ILE A 883 -36.17 -29.47 40.62
CA ILE A 883 -37.41 -29.17 41.36
C ILE A 883 -38.59 -28.99 40.38
N GLN A 884 -39.79 -29.23 40.88
CA GLN A 884 -41.02 -29.65 40.20
C GLN A 884 -41.67 -28.72 39.15
N LYS A 885 -42.28 -29.40 38.16
CA LYS A 885 -43.69 -29.28 37.67
C LYS A 885 -44.61 -28.24 38.34
N ASP A 886 -45.46 -27.62 37.52
CA ASP A 886 -46.91 -27.97 37.48
C ASP A 886 -47.51 -27.67 36.10
N ASP A 887 -48.69 -28.23 35.83
CA ASP A 887 -49.25 -28.51 34.48
C ASP A 887 -50.35 -27.51 33.99
N ASP A 888 -50.69 -27.62 32.70
CA ASP A 888 -51.95 -27.30 31.99
C ASP A 888 -52.59 -25.88 31.99
N ASP A 889 -52.83 -25.32 30.79
CA ASP A 889 -54.17 -25.29 30.13
C ASP A 889 -54.09 -24.83 28.65
N ASP A 890 -55.08 -25.22 27.84
CA ASP A 890 -55.13 -25.13 26.37
C ASP A 890 -55.99 -23.94 25.87
N GLY A 891 -55.62 -23.25 24.76
CA GLY A 891 -56.46 -22.11 24.32
C GLY A 891 -56.06 -21.25 23.11
N LYS A 892 -56.30 -21.77 21.89
CA LYS A 892 -56.62 -21.05 20.62
C LYS A 892 -55.94 -19.68 20.29
N ALA A 893 -55.15 -19.70 19.22
CA ALA A 893 -54.81 -18.57 18.34
C ALA A 893 -56.08 -18.00 17.60
N PRO A 894 -56.03 -16.88 16.81
CA PRO A 894 -54.84 -16.18 16.27
C PRO A 894 -54.87 -14.63 16.20
N THR A 895 -53.70 -13.97 16.04
CA THR A 895 -53.34 -13.08 14.90
C THR A 895 -52.10 -12.18 15.16
N GLN A 896 -51.16 -12.20 14.21
CA GLN A 896 -50.08 -11.24 13.87
C GLN A 896 -49.03 -10.78 14.92
N PRO A 897 -47.77 -10.55 14.50
CA PRO A 897 -46.63 -10.43 15.42
C PRO A 897 -46.29 -8.98 15.78
N LEU A 898 -46.42 -8.63 17.06
CA LEU A 898 -45.84 -7.41 17.62
C LEU A 898 -44.55 -7.72 18.40
N LEU A 899 -43.43 -7.29 17.82
CA LEU A 899 -42.16 -6.92 18.46
C LEU A 899 -42.00 -7.31 19.95
N LYS A 900 -41.60 -8.57 20.22
CA LYS A 900 -40.95 -8.90 21.50
C LYS A 900 -39.45 -8.73 21.36
N LYS A 901 -38.96 -7.67 21.99
CA LYS A 901 -37.56 -7.41 22.29
C LYS A 901 -37.09 -8.48 23.28
N ASP A 902 -36.38 -9.48 22.78
CA ASP A 902 -35.91 -10.58 23.65
C ASP A 902 -34.96 -10.07 24.73
N LYS A 903 -35.07 -10.71 25.89
CA LYS A 903 -34.48 -10.25 27.13
C LYS A 903 -32.96 -10.34 27.05
N LYS A 904 -32.27 -9.26 27.42
CA LYS A 904 -30.89 -9.33 27.89
C LYS A 904 -30.80 -10.43 28.95
N SER A 905 -29.85 -11.35 28.78
CA SER A 905 -29.32 -12.12 29.90
C SER A 905 -28.84 -11.15 30.98
N PRO A 906 -29.06 -11.44 32.27
CA PRO A 906 -28.54 -10.59 33.32
C PRO A 906 -27.00 -10.70 33.31
N THR A 907 -26.33 -9.60 33.05
CA THR A 907 -24.89 -9.47 33.34
C THR A 907 -24.69 -9.70 34.82
N LEU A 908 -24.08 -10.84 35.18
CA LEU A 908 -23.55 -11.05 36.52
C LEU A 908 -22.62 -9.86 36.85
N PRO A 909 -22.76 -9.23 38.03
CA PRO A 909 -21.83 -8.18 38.43
C PRO A 909 -20.42 -8.78 38.51
N LEU A 910 -19.47 -8.17 37.80
CA LEU A 910 -18.06 -8.53 37.87
C LEU A 910 -17.55 -8.47 39.31
N ASN A 911 -16.61 -9.34 39.65
CA ASN A 911 -15.96 -9.28 40.96
C ASN A 911 -15.21 -7.95 41.10
N VAL A 912 -15.09 -7.43 42.33
CA VAL A 912 -14.43 -6.15 42.60
C VAL A 912 -12.95 -6.19 42.19
N SER A 913 -12.31 -7.35 42.27
CA SER A 913 -10.95 -7.58 41.74
C SER A 913 -10.90 -7.45 40.21
N ASP A 914 -11.84 -8.08 39.50
CA ASP A 914 -11.91 -8.07 38.04
C ASP A 914 -12.24 -6.68 37.50
N GLN A 915 -13.09 -5.92 38.19
CA GLN A 915 -13.35 -4.52 37.85
C GLN A 915 -12.09 -3.65 38.01
N ARG A 916 -11.35 -3.79 39.13
CA ARG A 916 -10.10 -3.05 39.33
C ARG A 916 -9.04 -3.42 38.29
N LEU A 917 -8.93 -4.70 37.94
CA LEU A 917 -8.03 -5.20 36.91
C LEU A 917 -8.40 -4.64 35.53
N LEU A 918 -9.69 -4.58 35.17
CA LEU A 918 -10.15 -3.90 33.95
C LEU A 918 -9.81 -2.41 33.94
N GLU A 919 -10.05 -1.69 35.05
CA GLU A 919 -9.75 -0.27 35.18
C GLU A 919 -8.24 0.02 35.07
N ALA A 920 -7.41 -0.79 35.73
CA ALA A 920 -5.95 -0.75 35.62
C ALA A 920 -5.47 -1.07 34.20
N SER A 921 -6.10 -2.04 33.52
CA SER A 921 -5.76 -2.43 32.15
C SER A 921 -5.94 -1.30 31.13
N GLN A 922 -6.81 -0.32 31.42
CA GLN A 922 -7.12 0.83 30.55
C GLN A 922 -6.44 2.13 30.98
N GLN A 923 -5.67 2.14 32.08
CA GLN A 923 -5.17 3.39 32.68
C GLN A 923 -4.32 4.24 31.72
N PHE A 924 -3.52 3.60 30.85
CA PHE A 924 -2.63 4.28 29.90
C PHE A 924 -3.33 4.75 28.61
N GLN A 925 -4.61 4.43 28.43
CA GLN A 925 -5.44 5.00 27.35
C GLN A 925 -5.89 6.42 27.68
N LYS A 926 -6.15 6.67 28.97
CA LYS A 926 -6.58 7.97 29.52
C LYS A 926 -5.38 8.95 29.56
N LYS A 927 -5.66 10.25 29.41
CA LYS A 927 -4.64 11.29 29.58
C LYS A 927 -4.19 11.28 31.05
N GLN A 928 -2.88 11.16 31.28
CA GLN A 928 -2.30 11.33 32.60
C GLN A 928 -2.36 12.81 32.96
N GLY A 929 -2.87 13.12 34.14
CA GLY A 929 -3.06 14.49 34.61
C GLY A 929 -1.74 15.17 35.01
N LYS A 930 -1.85 16.25 35.78
CA LYS A 930 -0.69 16.85 36.46
C LYS A 930 -0.13 15.82 37.45
N GLY A 931 1.10 15.37 37.23
CA GLY A 931 1.75 14.33 38.03
C GLY A 931 3.24 14.22 37.71
N THR A 932 3.91 13.19 38.23
CA THR A 932 5.35 12.97 37.98
C THR A 932 5.64 11.61 37.38
N VAL A 933 6.68 11.57 36.55
CA VAL A 933 7.37 10.36 36.12
C VAL A 933 8.69 10.34 36.87
N ASP A 934 8.87 9.37 37.74
CA ASP A 934 10.02 9.30 38.64
C ASP A 934 11.05 8.32 38.10
N VAL A 935 12.27 8.79 37.84
CA VAL A 935 13.34 8.01 37.20
C VAL A 935 14.44 7.70 38.21
N TRP A 936 14.52 6.45 38.61
CA TRP A 936 15.50 5.91 39.56
C TRP A 936 16.71 5.35 38.82
N TRP A 937 17.64 6.24 38.48
CA TRP A 937 18.84 5.92 37.73
C TRP A 937 19.99 5.53 38.69
N LEU A 938 19.98 4.26 39.10
CA LEU A 938 20.90 3.74 40.12
C LEU A 938 22.16 3.11 39.53
N PHE A 939 22.12 2.68 38.27
CA PHE A 939 23.20 1.99 37.55
C PHE A 939 23.32 2.54 36.12
N ASP A 940 24.51 2.51 35.53
CA ASP A 940 24.70 3.02 34.17
C ASP A 940 24.21 2.06 33.07
N ASP A 941 22.90 2.08 32.85
CA ASP A 941 22.18 1.30 31.83
C ASP A 941 22.30 1.91 30.41
N ALA A 942 23.40 2.63 30.14
CA ALA A 942 23.75 3.28 28.88
C ALA A 942 22.72 4.30 28.32
N GLY A 943 21.78 4.74 29.16
CA GLY A 943 20.84 5.84 28.92
C GLY A 943 19.41 5.45 28.58
N LEU A 944 19.09 4.16 28.45
CA LEU A 944 17.74 3.70 28.07
C LEU A 944 16.67 4.07 29.14
N THR A 945 17.07 4.03 30.42
CA THR A 945 16.30 4.48 31.59
C THR A 945 15.86 5.95 31.51
N LEU A 946 16.65 6.82 30.88
CA LEU A 946 16.30 8.23 30.66
C LEU A 946 15.53 8.45 29.35
N LEU A 947 15.88 7.71 28.29
CA LEU A 947 15.28 7.86 26.98
C LEU A 947 13.77 7.50 26.97
N ILE A 948 13.35 6.47 27.71
CA ILE A 948 11.93 6.06 27.76
C ILE A 948 11.03 7.16 28.39
N PRO A 949 11.31 7.69 29.60
CA PRO A 949 10.60 8.85 30.17
C PRO A 949 10.52 10.06 29.24
N TYR A 950 11.64 10.41 28.58
CA TYR A 950 11.70 11.52 27.63
C TYR A 950 10.80 11.28 26.40
N LEU A 951 10.79 10.06 25.85
CA LEU A 951 9.91 9.71 24.74
C LEU A 951 8.42 9.68 25.14
N LEU A 952 8.10 9.39 26.41
CA LEU A 952 6.74 9.43 26.95
C LEU A 952 6.22 10.87 27.10
N THR A 953 6.95 11.75 27.80
CA THR A 953 6.50 13.14 28.08
C THR A 953 6.29 13.97 26.82
N ASN A 954 7.00 13.66 25.74
CA ASN A 954 6.78 14.23 24.40
C ASN A 954 5.43 13.85 23.74
N LYS A 955 4.60 12.99 24.36
CA LYS A 955 3.30 12.53 23.80
C LYS A 955 2.13 13.20 24.51
N LYS A 956 1.07 13.50 23.76
CA LYS A 956 -0.18 14.14 24.22
C LYS A 956 -0.82 13.55 25.49
N ARG A 957 -0.59 12.26 25.79
CA ARG A 957 -1.11 11.59 27.01
C ARG A 957 -0.32 11.93 28.28
N TRP A 958 0.92 12.43 28.17
CA TRP A 958 1.88 12.62 29.28
C TRP A 958 2.50 14.03 29.33
N THR A 959 2.02 14.98 28.50
CA THR A 959 2.58 16.35 28.41
C THR A 959 2.56 17.13 29.72
N ASP A 960 1.63 16.80 30.61
CA ASP A 960 1.41 17.51 31.87
C ASP A 960 2.21 16.88 33.02
N CYS A 961 2.94 15.79 32.74
CA CYS A 961 3.76 15.05 33.70
C CYS A 961 5.20 15.59 33.70
N LYS A 962 5.79 15.76 34.89
CA LYS A 962 7.18 16.23 35.06
C LYS A 962 8.13 15.09 35.41
N ILE A 963 9.35 15.12 34.88
CA ILE A 963 10.38 14.12 35.18
C ILE A 963 11.11 14.50 36.48
N ARG A 964 11.09 13.63 37.48
CA ARG A 964 11.96 13.72 38.68
C ARG A 964 13.05 12.66 38.56
N VAL A 965 14.31 12.99 38.86
CA VAL A 965 15.43 12.04 38.73
C VAL A 965 16.04 11.74 40.10
N PHE A 966 16.06 10.48 40.47
CA PHE A 966 16.65 9.95 41.69
C PHE A 966 17.94 9.20 41.34
N ILE A 967 19.05 9.56 41.98
CA ILE A 967 20.36 8.93 41.73
C ILE A 967 20.98 8.45 43.05
N GLY A 968 21.75 7.35 42.99
CA GLY A 968 22.58 6.92 44.11
C GLY A 968 23.85 7.76 44.20
N GLY A 969 24.17 8.30 45.37
CA GLY A 969 25.37 9.13 45.57
C GLY A 969 26.09 8.85 46.89
N LYS A 970 27.23 9.52 47.12
CA LYS A 970 27.94 9.42 48.40
C LYS A 970 27.47 10.55 49.31
N ILE A 971 27.11 10.22 50.56
CA ILE A 971 26.55 11.18 51.53
C ILE A 971 27.46 12.41 51.77
N ASN A 972 28.78 12.25 51.60
CA ASN A 972 29.77 13.32 51.73
C ASN A 972 29.90 14.23 50.47
N ARG A 973 29.22 13.93 49.35
CA ARG A 973 29.37 14.64 48.06
C ARG A 973 28.05 14.94 47.32
N ILE A 974 26.90 14.78 48.00
CA ILE A 974 25.53 14.99 47.49
C ILE A 974 25.40 16.19 46.53
N ASP A 975 25.87 17.38 46.93
CA ASP A 975 25.76 18.60 46.13
C ASP A 975 26.60 18.59 44.84
N HIS A 976 27.74 17.92 44.85
CA HIS A 976 28.59 17.76 43.68
C HIS A 976 27.94 16.80 42.69
N ASP A 977 27.49 15.64 43.17
CA ASP A 977 26.84 14.60 42.37
C ASP A 977 25.54 15.15 41.73
N ARG A 978 24.76 15.93 42.49
CA ARG A 978 23.55 16.65 42.00
C ARG A 978 23.86 17.61 40.86
N ARG A 979 24.89 18.46 40.99
CA ARG A 979 25.29 19.43 39.94
C ARG A 979 25.88 18.75 38.71
N ALA A 980 26.66 17.69 38.89
CA ALA A 980 27.18 16.88 37.79
C ALA A 980 26.04 16.26 36.98
N MET A 981 25.03 15.70 37.66
CA MET A 981 23.85 15.13 37.01
C MET A 981 22.99 16.19 36.29
N ALA A 982 22.75 17.35 36.90
CA ALA A 982 22.07 18.47 36.25
C ALA A 982 22.79 18.93 34.97
N THR A 983 24.13 18.94 34.98
CA THR A 983 24.98 19.30 33.82
C THR A 983 24.89 18.23 32.71
N LEU A 984 24.72 16.97 33.07
CA LEU A 984 24.57 15.86 32.13
C LEU A 984 23.17 15.85 31.48
N LEU A 985 22.10 15.99 32.26
CA LEU A 985 20.72 16.03 31.74
C LEU A 985 20.46 17.24 30.84
N SER A 986 21.00 18.41 31.19
CA SER A 986 20.93 19.60 30.34
C SER A 986 21.72 19.45 29.03
N LYS A 987 22.87 18.76 29.03
CA LYS A 987 23.58 18.38 27.79
C LYS A 987 22.77 17.42 26.91
N PHE A 988 22.00 16.51 27.50
CA PHE A 988 21.06 15.66 26.77
C PHE A 988 19.74 16.36 26.38
N ARG A 989 19.53 17.62 26.80
CA ARG A 989 18.28 18.39 26.59
C ARG A 989 17.04 17.66 27.10
N ILE A 990 17.16 16.98 28.23
CA ILE A 990 16.06 16.36 28.94
C ILE A 990 15.62 17.32 30.05
N ASP A 991 14.43 17.89 29.90
CA ASP A 991 13.84 18.75 30.94
C ASP A 991 13.43 17.91 32.15
N PHE A 992 13.92 18.30 33.33
CA PHE A 992 13.61 17.68 34.62
C PHE A 992 13.09 18.75 35.59
N SER A 993 12.25 18.36 36.54
CA SER A 993 11.75 19.26 37.58
C SER A 993 12.60 19.27 38.85
N ASP A 994 13.23 18.15 39.18
CA ASP A 994 14.07 18.02 40.38
C ASP A 994 15.06 16.85 40.27
N ILE A 995 16.16 16.90 41.02
CA ILE A 995 17.18 15.85 41.13
C ILE A 995 17.49 15.57 42.61
N THR A 996 17.13 14.37 43.06
CA THR A 996 17.36 13.89 44.43
C THR A 996 18.51 12.90 44.45
N VAL A 997 19.47 13.10 45.37
CA VAL A 997 20.63 12.20 45.54
C VAL A 997 20.46 11.40 46.82
N LEU A 998 20.36 10.08 46.69
CA LEU A 998 20.12 9.14 47.78
C LEU A 998 21.47 8.67 48.36
N GLY A 999 21.74 9.02 49.62
CA GLY A 999 22.98 8.68 50.33
C GLY A 999 22.88 7.46 51.24
N ASP A 1000 21.66 6.97 51.48
CA ASP A 1000 21.29 6.03 52.53
C ASP A 1000 20.76 4.68 51.98
N VAL A 1001 20.93 4.45 50.67
CA VAL A 1001 20.57 3.20 49.96
C VAL A 1001 21.21 1.94 50.58
N ASN A 1002 22.32 2.10 51.31
CA ASN A 1002 23.07 1.00 51.93
C ASN A 1002 22.94 0.96 53.47
N THR A 1003 22.02 1.73 54.07
CA THR A 1003 21.68 1.53 55.49
C THR A 1003 20.94 0.21 55.68
N LYS A 1004 20.96 -0.34 56.90
CA LYS A 1004 20.22 -1.57 57.18
C LYS A 1004 18.70 -1.30 57.02
N PRO A 1005 17.95 -2.14 56.29
CA PRO A 1005 16.50 -2.03 56.20
C PRO A 1005 15.84 -2.30 57.56
N LYS A 1006 14.55 -1.96 57.68
CA LYS A 1006 13.74 -2.23 58.87
C LYS A 1006 13.60 -3.74 59.10
N MET A 1007 13.70 -4.17 60.35
CA MET A 1007 13.68 -5.59 60.72
C MET A 1007 12.36 -6.27 60.30
N GLU A 1008 11.23 -5.55 60.34
CA GLU A 1008 9.92 -6.01 59.84
C GLU A 1008 9.96 -6.46 58.37
N HIS A 1009 10.61 -5.67 57.50
CA HIS A 1009 10.71 -5.97 56.07
C HIS A 1009 11.74 -7.06 55.77
N VAL A 1010 12.75 -7.25 56.64
CA VAL A 1010 13.69 -8.37 56.56
C VAL A 1010 12.97 -9.68 56.92
N SER A 1011 12.24 -9.74 58.03
CA SER A 1011 11.49 -10.94 58.43
C SER A 1011 10.41 -11.30 57.40
N ALA A 1012 9.72 -10.31 56.82
CA ALA A 1012 8.75 -10.53 55.74
C ALA A 1012 9.39 -11.01 54.41
N PHE A 1013 10.70 -10.81 54.21
CA PHE A 1013 11.43 -11.41 53.11
C PHE A 1013 11.90 -12.83 53.43
N GLU A 1014 12.39 -13.08 54.65
CA GLU A 1014 12.79 -14.42 55.11
C GLU A 1014 11.59 -15.39 55.05
N GLU A 1015 10.40 -14.95 55.49
CA GLU A 1015 9.14 -15.70 55.36
C GLU A 1015 8.75 -15.98 53.89
N MET A 1016 9.07 -15.07 52.96
CA MET A 1016 8.77 -15.22 51.54
C MET A 1016 9.61 -16.31 50.86
N ILE A 1017 10.87 -16.47 51.27
CA ILE A 1017 11.82 -17.38 50.61
C ILE A 1017 11.91 -18.77 51.24
N GLU A 1018 11.48 -18.92 52.50
CA GLU A 1018 11.58 -20.19 53.25
C GLU A 1018 10.99 -21.42 52.50
N PRO A 1019 9.87 -21.36 51.74
CA PRO A 1019 9.36 -22.50 50.96
C PRO A 1019 10.25 -22.92 49.78
N TYR A 1020 11.20 -22.08 49.36
CA TYR A 1020 12.07 -22.28 48.21
C TYR A 1020 13.52 -22.61 48.60
N ARG A 1021 13.80 -22.66 49.91
CA ARG A 1021 15.14 -22.84 50.47
C ARG A 1021 15.53 -24.33 50.54
N LEU A 1022 16.76 -24.65 50.12
CA LEU A 1022 17.24 -26.04 50.05
C LEU A 1022 17.71 -26.59 51.41
N LYS A 1023 18.17 -25.72 52.33
CA LYS A 1023 18.79 -26.08 53.62
C LYS A 1023 19.99 -27.02 53.45
N GLU A 1024 20.94 -26.57 52.65
CA GLU A 1024 22.14 -27.29 52.23
C GLU A 1024 22.98 -27.74 53.45
N TYR A 1025 23.05 -26.93 54.50
CA TYR A 1025 23.77 -27.29 55.75
C TYR A 1025 23.13 -28.43 56.55
N ASP A 1026 21.85 -28.73 56.33
CA ASP A 1026 21.11 -29.80 57.03
C ASP A 1026 21.12 -31.13 56.23
N MET A 1027 21.78 -31.17 55.06
CA MET A 1027 21.75 -32.30 54.11
C MET A 1027 23.14 -32.91 53.83
N GLU A 1028 23.16 -34.17 53.39
CA GLU A 1028 24.38 -34.79 52.86
C GLU A 1028 24.76 -34.17 51.49
N GLN A 1029 26.06 -33.93 51.27
CA GLN A 1029 26.60 -33.24 50.08
C GLN A 1029 26.03 -33.82 48.75
N ASP A 1030 26.12 -35.14 48.57
CA ASP A 1030 25.59 -35.86 47.40
C ASP A 1030 24.08 -35.68 47.21
N ALA A 1031 23.32 -35.53 48.30
CA ALA A 1031 21.87 -35.33 48.25
C ALA A 1031 21.52 -33.89 47.87
N ALA A 1032 22.27 -32.92 48.40
CA ALA A 1032 22.14 -31.50 48.03
C ALA A 1032 22.50 -31.28 46.55
N GLU A 1033 23.58 -31.87 46.03
CA GLU A 1033 23.95 -31.77 44.61
C GLU A 1033 22.90 -32.41 43.68
N ARG A 1034 22.35 -33.57 44.04
CA ARG A 1034 21.27 -34.20 43.28
C ARG A 1034 20.02 -33.31 43.23
N LEU A 1035 19.63 -32.72 44.36
CA LEU A 1035 18.47 -31.81 44.40
C LEU A 1035 18.72 -30.52 43.64
N LYS A 1036 19.93 -29.96 43.71
CA LYS A 1036 20.35 -28.78 42.92
C LYS A 1036 20.28 -29.04 41.41
N ASN A 1037 20.61 -30.25 40.98
CA ASN A 1037 20.50 -30.66 39.57
C ASN A 1037 19.06 -30.95 39.13
N SER A 1038 18.16 -31.40 40.02
CA SER A 1038 16.75 -31.65 39.69
C SER A 1038 15.84 -30.41 39.84
N GLU A 1039 16.15 -29.52 40.78
CA GLU A 1039 15.39 -28.32 41.13
C GLU A 1039 16.30 -27.08 41.19
N PRO A 1040 16.86 -26.60 40.06
CA PRO A 1040 17.83 -25.50 40.02
C PRO A 1040 17.27 -24.16 40.53
N TRP A 1041 15.94 -24.02 40.64
CA TRP A 1041 15.26 -22.85 41.20
C TRP A 1041 15.24 -22.81 42.73
N ARG A 1042 15.77 -23.81 43.45
CA ARG A 1042 15.90 -23.74 44.92
C ARG A 1042 16.99 -22.75 45.31
N ILE A 1043 16.83 -22.11 46.47
CA ILE A 1043 17.78 -21.14 47.02
C ILE A 1043 18.75 -21.87 47.95
N THR A 1044 20.05 -21.74 47.70
CA THR A 1044 21.09 -22.35 48.55
C THR A 1044 21.46 -21.43 49.71
N ASP A 1045 21.93 -22.00 50.82
CA ASP A 1045 22.28 -21.19 52.01
C ASP A 1045 23.52 -20.33 51.74
N ASN A 1046 24.50 -20.88 51.04
CA ASN A 1046 25.71 -20.19 50.59
C ASN A 1046 25.39 -18.98 49.71
N GLU A 1047 24.46 -19.12 48.77
CA GLU A 1047 23.97 -18.01 47.93
C GLU A 1047 23.30 -16.90 48.77
N LEU A 1048 22.48 -17.28 49.74
CA LEU A 1048 21.77 -16.33 50.61
C LEU A 1048 22.76 -15.51 51.46
N ASP A 1049 23.78 -16.14 52.02
CA ASP A 1049 24.83 -15.46 52.79
C ASP A 1049 25.72 -14.58 51.89
N LEU A 1050 26.14 -15.09 50.73
CA LEU A 1050 26.96 -14.35 49.75
C LEU A 1050 26.26 -13.07 49.26
N TYR A 1051 24.96 -13.15 48.96
CA TYR A 1051 24.19 -12.01 48.45
C TYR A 1051 23.40 -11.24 49.52
N ARG A 1052 23.58 -11.54 50.82
CA ARG A 1052 22.85 -10.89 51.93
C ARG A 1052 22.86 -9.37 51.89
N ALA A 1053 24.00 -8.76 51.54
CA ALA A 1053 24.12 -7.30 51.39
C ALA A 1053 23.29 -6.75 50.21
N LYS A 1054 23.21 -7.50 49.11
CA LYS A 1054 22.40 -7.16 47.92
C LYS A 1054 20.92 -7.29 48.22
N THR A 1055 20.51 -8.37 48.89
CA THR A 1055 19.15 -8.56 49.41
C THR A 1055 18.71 -7.40 50.31
N ASN A 1056 19.50 -7.05 51.32
CA ASN A 1056 19.23 -5.92 52.21
C ASN A 1056 19.06 -4.59 51.44
N ARG A 1057 19.87 -4.38 50.39
CA ARG A 1057 19.74 -3.20 49.52
C ARG A 1057 18.44 -3.19 48.71
N GLN A 1058 17.94 -4.33 48.21
CA GLN A 1058 16.65 -4.36 47.51
C GLN A 1058 15.48 -4.05 48.45
N ILE A 1059 15.52 -4.57 49.68
CA ILE A 1059 14.54 -4.24 50.72
C ILE A 1059 14.58 -2.74 51.04
N ARG A 1060 15.78 -2.17 51.28
CA ARG A 1060 15.95 -0.73 51.56
C ARG A 1060 15.52 0.15 50.39
N LEU A 1061 15.70 -0.30 49.14
CA LEU A 1061 15.23 0.42 47.95
C LEU A 1061 13.71 0.48 47.87
N ASN A 1062 12.97 -0.58 48.25
CA ASN A 1062 11.50 -0.51 48.33
C ASN A 1062 11.04 0.51 49.39
N GLU A 1063 11.66 0.52 50.58
CA GLU A 1063 11.35 1.51 51.62
C GLU A 1063 11.47 2.96 51.07
N LEU A 1064 12.54 3.26 50.32
CA LEU A 1064 12.78 4.57 49.72
C LEU A 1064 11.84 4.88 48.52
N LEU A 1065 11.47 3.87 47.73
CA LEU A 1065 10.49 4.01 46.65
C LEU A 1065 9.10 4.36 47.19
N GLN A 1066 8.69 3.73 48.28
CA GLN A 1066 7.42 4.04 48.96
C GLN A 1066 7.44 5.44 49.56
N GLU A 1067 8.56 5.86 50.15
CA GLU A 1067 8.74 7.19 50.76
C GLU A 1067 8.68 8.33 49.72
N HIS A 1068 9.37 8.21 48.58
CA HIS A 1068 9.51 9.31 47.62
C HIS A 1068 8.58 9.24 46.40
N SER A 1069 8.17 8.04 45.97
CA SER A 1069 7.48 7.79 44.70
C SER A 1069 6.08 7.16 44.85
N GLY A 1070 5.55 7.03 46.08
CA GLY A 1070 4.23 6.45 46.34
C GLY A 1070 3.03 7.13 45.66
N THR A 1071 3.18 8.36 45.14
CA THR A 1071 2.15 9.13 44.41
C THR A 1071 2.48 9.36 42.93
N ALA A 1072 3.54 8.76 42.39
CA ALA A 1072 3.96 8.94 41.00
C ALA A 1072 2.99 8.25 40.00
N ASN A 1073 2.87 8.80 38.78
CA ASN A 1073 2.08 8.17 37.70
C ASN A 1073 2.80 6.99 37.05
N LEU A 1074 4.13 7.05 37.01
CA LEU A 1074 4.99 5.99 36.50
C LEU A 1074 6.36 6.10 37.20
N ILE A 1075 6.87 4.97 37.66
CA ILE A 1075 8.24 4.83 38.18
C ILE A 1075 9.06 4.10 37.11
N VAL A 1076 10.20 4.65 36.71
CA VAL A 1076 11.15 3.99 35.80
C VAL A 1076 12.45 3.75 36.55
N MET A 1077 12.86 2.49 36.72
CA MET A 1077 13.97 2.12 37.60
C MET A 1077 14.96 1.19 36.88
N SER A 1078 16.25 1.35 37.16
CA SER A 1078 17.28 0.38 36.76
C SER A 1078 16.97 -1.02 37.29
N LEU A 1079 16.73 -2.00 36.40
CA LEU A 1079 16.50 -3.41 36.76
C LEU A 1079 17.81 -4.00 37.35
N PRO A 1080 17.79 -4.58 38.58
CA PRO A 1080 18.99 -5.16 39.17
C PRO A 1080 19.39 -6.43 38.41
N LEU A 1081 20.66 -6.52 37.98
CA LEU A 1081 21.16 -7.71 37.27
C LEU A 1081 21.47 -8.86 38.25
N ALA A 1082 21.03 -10.07 37.92
CA ALA A 1082 21.51 -11.33 38.51
C ALA A 1082 22.47 -12.03 37.53
N ARG A 1083 23.46 -12.76 38.05
CA ARG A 1083 24.33 -13.61 37.22
C ARG A 1083 23.69 -14.99 37.07
N LYS A 1084 23.62 -15.50 35.85
CA LYS A 1084 23.15 -16.85 35.53
C LYS A 1084 24.04 -17.87 36.25
N GLY A 1085 23.46 -18.97 36.74
CA GLY A 1085 24.18 -20.02 37.49
C GLY A 1085 24.62 -19.66 38.91
N ALA A 1086 25.03 -18.41 39.17
CA ALA A 1086 25.45 -17.94 40.49
C ALA A 1086 24.29 -17.43 41.37
N VAL A 1087 23.15 -17.06 40.76
CA VAL A 1087 21.91 -16.69 41.47
C VAL A 1087 20.78 -17.57 40.96
N SER A 1088 20.03 -18.17 41.88
CA SER A 1088 18.85 -18.98 41.65
C SER A 1088 17.67 -18.13 41.18
N SER A 1089 16.89 -18.65 40.24
CA SER A 1089 15.72 -17.97 39.67
C SER A 1089 14.69 -17.55 40.72
N ALA A 1090 14.51 -18.35 41.80
CA ALA A 1090 13.61 -17.96 42.88
C ALA A 1090 14.15 -16.79 43.71
N LEU A 1091 15.46 -16.74 44.02
CA LEU A 1091 16.04 -15.61 44.74
C LEU A 1091 15.97 -14.33 43.91
N TYR A 1092 16.27 -14.41 42.61
CA TYR A 1092 16.18 -13.25 41.73
C TYR A 1092 14.73 -12.77 41.58
N MET A 1093 13.76 -13.67 41.40
CA MET A 1093 12.34 -13.29 41.36
C MET A 1093 11.87 -12.69 42.69
N ALA A 1094 12.35 -13.20 43.84
CA ALA A 1094 12.05 -12.63 45.15
C ALA A 1094 12.65 -11.22 45.35
N TRP A 1095 13.83 -10.93 44.79
CA TRP A 1095 14.36 -9.55 44.75
C TRP A 1095 13.48 -8.62 43.93
N LEU A 1096 13.04 -9.04 42.75
CA LEU A 1096 12.15 -8.23 41.90
C LEU A 1096 10.78 -8.02 42.57
N GLU A 1097 10.24 -9.06 43.22
CA GLU A 1097 9.01 -9.01 44.00
C GLU A 1097 9.10 -7.98 45.12
N VAL A 1098 10.14 -8.07 45.98
CA VAL A 1098 10.37 -7.11 47.07
C VAL A 1098 10.55 -5.70 46.53
N LEU A 1099 11.37 -5.50 45.51
CA LEU A 1099 11.71 -4.17 44.99
C LEU A 1099 10.48 -3.42 44.46
N SER A 1100 9.51 -4.14 43.90
CA SER A 1100 8.34 -3.58 43.22
C SER A 1100 7.02 -3.73 43.97
N LYS A 1101 7.06 -4.19 45.24
CA LYS A 1101 5.86 -4.46 46.05
C LYS A 1101 5.14 -3.17 46.48
N ASP A 1102 3.82 -3.16 46.34
CA ASP A 1102 2.89 -2.10 46.79
C ASP A 1102 3.05 -0.72 46.11
N LEU A 1103 3.89 -0.59 45.09
CA LEU A 1103 4.18 0.66 44.36
C LEU A 1103 3.17 0.98 43.23
N PRO A 1104 3.03 2.26 42.81
CA PRO A 1104 2.41 2.64 41.55
C PRO A 1104 3.04 1.91 40.33
N PRO A 1105 2.46 2.04 39.12
CA PRO A 1105 3.00 1.39 37.91
C PRO A 1105 4.51 1.59 37.77
N ILE A 1106 5.25 0.48 37.77
CA ILE A 1106 6.72 0.49 37.77
C ILE A 1106 7.26 -0.26 36.56
N LEU A 1107 8.24 0.37 35.92
CA LEU A 1107 8.93 -0.10 34.73
C LEU A 1107 10.40 -0.32 35.09
N LEU A 1108 10.78 -1.58 35.26
CA LEU A 1108 12.16 -1.98 35.49
C LEU A 1108 12.86 -2.05 34.13
N VAL A 1109 13.96 -1.33 33.93
CA VAL A 1109 14.63 -1.16 32.64
C VAL A 1109 16.12 -1.46 32.79
N ARG A 1110 16.69 -2.23 31.86
CA ARG A 1110 18.15 -2.39 31.66
C ARG A 1110 18.45 -2.24 30.16
N GLY A 1111 19.39 -1.38 29.81
CA GLY A 1111 19.89 -1.25 28.44
C GLY A 1111 20.93 -2.34 28.11
N ASN A 1112 21.21 -2.53 26.83
CA ASN A 1112 22.23 -3.48 26.35
C ASN A 1112 23.68 -2.96 26.46
N HIS A 1113 23.94 -2.03 27.39
CA HIS A 1113 25.22 -1.34 27.62
C HIS A 1113 25.82 -0.56 26.41
N GLN A 1114 25.17 -0.53 25.25
CA GLN A 1114 25.48 0.39 24.16
C GLN A 1114 24.87 1.76 24.41
N SER A 1115 25.63 2.84 24.18
CA SER A 1115 25.15 4.20 24.46
C SER A 1115 23.98 4.58 23.53
N VAL A 1116 22.81 4.85 24.12
CA VAL A 1116 21.60 5.27 23.37
C VAL A 1116 21.40 6.79 23.36
N LEU A 1117 22.19 7.52 24.16
CA LEU A 1117 22.23 8.98 24.22
C LEU A 1117 23.64 9.48 23.89
N THR A 1118 23.72 10.61 23.19
CA THR A 1118 24.96 11.36 22.96
C THR A 1118 24.64 12.86 22.93
N PHE A 1119 25.61 13.69 23.32
CA PHE A 1119 25.51 15.15 23.30
C PHE A 1119 26.32 15.81 22.18
N TYR A 1120 26.98 15.01 21.33
CA TYR A 1120 27.68 15.48 20.13
C TYR A 1120 26.79 15.31 18.88
N SER A 1121 26.60 16.39 18.13
CA SER A 1121 25.82 16.47 16.88
C SER A 1121 26.54 15.89 15.67
#